data_AF-A0A7K3M5G9-F1
#
_entry.id   AF-A0A7K3M5G9-F1
#
_cell.length_a   1.000
_cell.length_b   1.000
_cell.length_c   1.000
_cell.angle_alpha   90.00
_cell.angle_beta   90.00
_cell.angle_gamma   90.00
#
_symmetry.space_group_name_H-M   'P 1'
#
loop_
_entity.id
_entity.type
_entity.pdbx_description
1 polymer ?
#
loop_
_entity_poly.entity_id
_entity_poly.type
_entity_poly.pdbx_seq_one_letter_code
_entity_poly.pdbx_strand_id
1 'polypeptide(L)'
;MIAVAGLIGAALLAHPMAGAHTGDNEPAVMVPAESVPFENDQRTIAPGLELTTFGSLEADGWSSGSILTVDVDADVTFDYQYSGTVTERETVRTGAERTGAVAAINADFFDINNSDAPLGPGIGRGDGLINAPTQGRHQAVAVTEDGAVQLAQIFLEGEVRVEDGPALDLDGVNTFRLPADGIGVFTPLWGEYTRAASVAAAEQTAEVSIVDGVVTEVGEDVGSGTIDTGTLVLVGGGAGAKALLDLEIGESVEVTYAPRSDVGEIAAAVGGSHVLVRDGVPQTFTDEAVHPRTAVGVSEDGSEVFLAVIDGRQAHARGMSLTELGEFMVGLGAHEALNVDGGGSSTMVVREPATVDHGVVNSPSDGVEREVANGLAVFTGDGSGRLEGFRLLPAADSSRVFPGLTRTVTALGHDDAHDPVPATPTWSAEGDAAQVDGAEEIATITGVQPGTATVAASEGDIREEIDITVLDELARIAPNTTLLSLSDEDSTGRIELTGFDAAGYRAPLEPADVEVSGGQGVVDLVPDGTGFRVEPLTGDASVLLTLEAAGAQTQVAVTIGLVEEMAADFADASDWTISFARATGDIETTQGPDGRSGVRLTYDFTGPNTRAAYAAPPEPFDLPGQPQTVKAWVRGDGNGSWIRMRAHDSQGTLITLNGGYTTYTGWEQLTFEVPEGTEYPLRFHDIYSVEPRGDARYEGETSFSDITVEVAPDVEFPVRERFQDPVILTNGTVDDATQRIAVMNDSQFVGRDPDSDIVQAARRTLREIVAADPDVLIINGDFVDEAAPEDFALARRILDEELGDVSFPWYYVPGNHEIQGGPIENFIDEFGDTQHVFDLDGTNVITLNTAYGTLRAGGREFDQIAVLREALDEAAADPSVTGVLIAGHHPPNDPLPTANSQLADRREAVMLERWLADFRAESGKPAAYVAGHAGVFHASSVEGVPYLVVGNSGKGPASTPDNGGFTGWMMLGVEPGLAQGPGRPGRSGDAPGRGGVHSAGEERAWLSAEVLPRVDSVSLEAPERLAVGATAPVAATVDQDEGRTVPVAWPASAEWSGRGVHIGAPEDAAPRDVVALDPQAGTLTALRNGVARLTVTVNGEAATQTVVAGRG
;
A
#
# COMPACT_ATOMS: atom_id res chain seq x y z
N MET A 1 -27.08 71.16 -24.86
CA MET A 1 -27.97 70.00 -24.97
C MET A 1 -27.07 68.77 -25.00
N ILE A 2 -27.18 67.95 -23.94
CA ILE A 2 -26.87 66.52 -23.77
C ILE A 2 -25.61 65.92 -24.46
N ALA A 3 -24.68 65.51 -23.58
CA ALA A 3 -23.69 64.41 -23.58
C ALA A 3 -23.33 63.68 -24.89
N VAL A 4 -22.04 63.52 -25.17
CA VAL A 4 -21.13 62.43 -24.73
C VAL A 4 -19.76 62.72 -25.38
N ALA A 5 -18.68 62.63 -24.60
CA ALA A 5 -17.31 62.91 -25.03
C ALA A 5 -16.67 61.66 -25.63
N GLY A 6 -15.96 61.85 -26.74
CA GLY A 6 -15.04 60.87 -27.31
C GLY A 6 -13.63 61.44 -27.46
N LEU A 7 -12.71 60.50 -27.74
CA LEU A 7 -11.41 60.65 -28.43
C LEU A 7 -10.17 61.07 -27.61
N ILE A 8 -9.28 60.10 -27.30
CA ILE A 8 -8.01 59.78 -28.03
C ILE A 8 -7.00 59.06 -27.11
N GLY A 9 -6.33 58.02 -27.63
CA GLY A 9 -5.03 57.52 -27.15
C GLY A 9 -4.84 56.03 -27.42
N ALA A 10 -4.43 55.63 -28.63
CA ALA A 10 -3.04 55.33 -29.02
C ALA A 10 -2.52 53.99 -28.42
N ALA A 11 -2.54 52.96 -29.28
CA ALA A 11 -2.01 51.63 -29.03
C ALA A 11 -0.48 51.57 -29.24
N LEU A 12 0.23 50.89 -28.34
CA LEU A 12 1.56 50.32 -28.54
C LEU A 12 1.79 49.15 -27.56
N LEU A 13 1.76 47.96 -28.16
CA LEU A 13 2.32 46.64 -27.80
C LEU A 13 3.04 46.46 -26.45
N ALA A 14 2.50 45.55 -25.64
CA ALA A 14 3.24 44.68 -24.73
C ALA A 14 2.75 43.24 -24.94
N HIS A 15 3.67 42.30 -25.13
CA HIS A 15 3.38 40.87 -25.29
C HIS A 15 3.01 40.29 -23.93
N PRO A 16 1.94 39.48 -23.79
CA PRO A 16 1.80 38.63 -22.62
C PRO A 16 2.84 37.50 -22.73
N MET A 17 3.70 37.40 -21.73
CA MET A 17 4.51 36.22 -21.48
C MET A 17 3.57 35.05 -21.22
N ALA A 18 3.84 33.91 -21.85
CA ALA A 18 3.20 32.64 -21.56
C ALA A 18 3.45 32.29 -20.09
N GLY A 19 2.39 32.36 -19.28
CA GLY A 19 2.32 31.68 -18.00
C GLY A 19 1.73 30.30 -18.27
N ALA A 20 2.31 29.28 -17.65
CA ALA A 20 1.76 27.94 -17.59
C ALA A 20 0.28 28.04 -17.16
N HIS A 21 -0.59 27.53 -18.02
CA HIS A 21 -1.99 27.37 -17.72
C HIS A 21 -2.11 26.23 -16.70
N THR A 22 -2.47 26.55 -15.46
CA THR A 22 -3.18 25.61 -14.59
C THR A 22 -4.52 25.37 -15.26
N GLY A 23 -4.73 24.16 -15.79
CA GLY A 23 -5.96 23.77 -16.44
C GLY A 23 -7.09 23.66 -15.42
N ASP A 24 -7.91 24.70 -15.29
CA ASP A 24 -9.28 24.56 -14.83
C ASP A 24 -10.06 23.81 -15.92
N ASN A 25 -9.99 22.47 -15.92
CA ASN A 25 -10.88 21.52 -16.60
C ASN A 25 -10.44 20.05 -16.35
N GLU A 26 -10.01 19.69 -15.14
CA GLU A 26 -9.89 18.27 -14.78
C GLU A 26 -11.27 17.76 -14.34
N PRO A 27 -11.88 16.77 -15.04
CA PRO A 27 -13.03 16.09 -14.50
C PRO A 27 -12.54 15.23 -13.32
N ALA A 28 -12.67 15.75 -12.10
CA ALA A 28 -12.58 14.91 -10.92
C ALA A 28 -13.61 13.78 -11.08
N VAL A 29 -13.14 12.53 -11.11
CA VAL A 29 -14.00 11.35 -11.16
C VAL A 29 -14.85 11.36 -9.88
N MET A 30 -16.08 11.88 -10.00
CA MET A 30 -17.01 11.98 -8.88
C MET A 30 -17.60 10.59 -8.65
N VAL A 31 -17.06 9.88 -7.66
CA VAL A 31 -17.64 8.64 -7.13
C VAL A 31 -18.92 8.98 -6.35
N PRO A 32 -19.95 8.11 -6.31
CA PRO A 32 -21.22 8.42 -5.67
C PRO A 32 -21.13 8.25 -4.14
N ALA A 33 -20.55 9.23 -3.46
CA ALA A 33 -20.61 9.48 -2.01
C ALA A 33 -19.69 10.68 -1.70
N GLU A 34 -19.62 11.12 -0.43
CA GLU A 34 -18.44 11.84 0.04
C GLU A 34 -17.22 10.92 -0.13
N SER A 35 -16.36 11.23 -1.09
CA SER A 35 -15.11 10.51 -1.35
C SER A 35 -13.95 11.50 -1.29
N VAL A 36 -12.79 11.01 -0.83
CA VAL A 36 -11.58 11.80 -0.78
C VAL A 36 -10.52 11.16 -1.68
N PRO A 37 -10.15 11.80 -2.80
CA PRO A 37 -9.11 11.31 -3.69
C PRO A 37 -7.79 11.15 -2.94
N PHE A 38 -7.11 10.03 -3.20
CA PHE A 38 -5.78 9.72 -2.66
C PHE A 38 -4.76 9.56 -3.78
N GLU A 39 -5.16 8.90 -4.87
CA GLU A 39 -4.36 8.66 -6.06
C GLU A 39 -5.17 9.03 -7.29
N ASN A 40 -4.54 9.75 -8.22
CA ASN A 40 -5.09 10.04 -9.54
C ASN A 40 -3.91 10.25 -10.49
N ASP A 41 -3.59 9.24 -11.28
CA ASP A 41 -2.54 9.29 -12.31
C ASP A 41 -3.18 9.18 -13.68
N GLN A 42 -2.99 10.21 -14.50
CA GLN A 42 -3.50 10.28 -15.86
C GLN A 42 -2.34 10.32 -16.86
N ARG A 43 -2.42 9.46 -17.88
CA ARG A 43 -1.45 9.44 -18.97
C ARG A 43 -2.09 9.08 -20.31
N THR A 44 -1.66 9.77 -21.37
CA THR A 44 -1.95 9.38 -22.75
C THR A 44 -1.16 8.12 -23.10
N ILE A 45 -1.85 7.03 -23.46
CA ILE A 45 -1.18 5.78 -23.87
C ILE A 45 -0.99 5.68 -25.39
N ALA A 46 -1.88 6.32 -26.15
CA ALA A 46 -1.78 6.52 -27.60
C ALA A 46 -2.77 7.63 -28.02
N PRO A 47 -2.75 8.14 -29.26
CA PRO A 47 -3.69 9.16 -29.70
C PRO A 47 -5.15 8.74 -29.49
N GLY A 48 -5.90 9.56 -28.75
CA GLY A 48 -7.30 9.29 -28.40
C GLY A 48 -7.50 8.30 -27.26
N LEU A 49 -6.43 7.81 -26.62
CA LEU A 49 -6.48 6.85 -25.50
C LEU A 49 -5.86 7.45 -24.23
N GLU A 50 -6.73 7.82 -23.28
CA GLU A 50 -6.34 8.41 -21.99
C GLU A 50 -6.57 7.39 -20.86
N LEU A 51 -5.51 6.92 -20.22
CA LEU A 51 -5.59 6.05 -19.05
C LEU A 51 -5.57 6.88 -17.78
N THR A 52 -6.54 6.66 -16.90
CA THR A 52 -6.57 7.16 -15.53
C THR A 52 -6.54 5.98 -14.56
N THR A 53 -5.59 5.95 -13.64
CA THR A 53 -5.63 5.07 -12.47
C THR A 53 -5.94 5.89 -11.23
N PHE A 54 -6.83 5.40 -10.38
CA PHE A 54 -7.31 6.17 -9.24
C PHE A 54 -7.41 5.34 -7.97
N GLY A 55 -7.29 6.03 -6.84
CA GLY A 55 -7.54 5.51 -5.50
C GLY A 55 -8.24 6.59 -4.67
N SER A 56 -9.27 6.21 -3.93
CA SER A 56 -10.03 7.12 -3.08
C SER A 56 -10.48 6.43 -1.79
N LEU A 57 -10.64 7.25 -0.76
CA LEU A 57 -11.21 6.84 0.51
C LEU A 57 -12.67 7.28 0.58
N GLU A 58 -13.57 6.33 0.80
CA GLU A 58 -15.01 6.55 0.97
C GLU A 58 -15.41 6.18 2.41
N ALA A 59 -16.59 6.61 2.85
CA ALA A 59 -17.11 6.29 4.19
C ALA A 59 -17.16 4.77 4.46
N ASP A 60 -17.42 3.96 3.44
CA ASP A 60 -17.50 2.50 3.51
C ASP A 60 -16.16 1.78 3.22
N GLY A 61 -15.09 2.52 2.92
CA GLY A 61 -13.72 1.99 2.75
C GLY A 61 -13.00 2.49 1.50
N TRP A 62 -11.88 1.86 1.19
CA TRP A 62 -11.05 2.20 0.02
C TRP A 62 -11.67 1.71 -1.29
N SER A 63 -11.50 2.50 -2.33
CA SER A 63 -11.91 2.21 -3.71
C SER A 63 -10.76 2.57 -4.65
N SER A 64 -10.46 1.70 -5.62
CA SER A 64 -9.45 1.96 -6.64
C SER A 64 -9.81 1.27 -7.95
N GLY A 65 -9.21 1.73 -9.04
CA GLY A 65 -9.41 1.14 -10.35
C GLY A 65 -8.68 1.87 -11.47
N SER A 66 -8.97 1.45 -12.69
CA SER A 66 -8.41 1.99 -13.91
C SER A 66 -9.53 2.31 -14.91
N ILE A 67 -9.38 3.43 -15.60
CA ILE A 67 -10.34 3.95 -16.57
C ILE A 67 -9.57 4.25 -17.84
N LEU A 68 -9.98 3.66 -18.95
CA LEU A 68 -9.52 4.08 -20.28
C LEU A 68 -10.63 4.88 -20.95
N THR A 69 -10.39 6.16 -21.18
CA THR A 69 -11.26 7.00 -22.00
C THR A 69 -10.76 6.95 -23.43
N VAL A 70 -11.66 6.60 -24.35
CA VAL A 70 -11.37 6.42 -25.77
C VAL A 70 -12.15 7.44 -26.58
N ASP A 71 -11.44 8.35 -27.24
CA ASP A 71 -12.00 9.25 -28.26
C ASP A 71 -12.18 8.45 -29.56
N VAL A 72 -13.43 8.19 -29.95
CA VAL A 72 -13.73 7.41 -31.16
C VAL A 72 -13.57 8.21 -32.46
N ASP A 73 -13.40 9.53 -32.37
CA ASP A 73 -13.04 10.36 -33.52
C ASP A 73 -11.52 10.31 -33.81
N ALA A 74 -10.72 9.78 -32.87
CA ALA A 74 -9.36 9.35 -33.16
C ALA A 74 -9.37 8.09 -34.04
N ASP A 75 -8.30 7.80 -34.78
CA ASP A 75 -8.21 6.62 -35.65
C ASP A 75 -8.08 5.33 -34.81
N VAL A 76 -9.17 4.96 -34.13
CA VAL A 76 -9.27 3.85 -33.19
C VAL A 76 -10.31 2.84 -33.67
N THR A 77 -10.04 1.57 -33.40
CA THR A 77 -10.98 0.48 -33.69
C THR A 77 -11.04 -0.50 -32.54
N PHE A 78 -12.18 -1.17 -32.40
CA PHE A 78 -12.40 -2.22 -31.42
C PHE A 78 -12.62 -3.56 -32.10
N ASP A 79 -12.17 -4.64 -31.48
CA ASP A 79 -12.44 -6.00 -31.94
C ASP A 79 -12.61 -7.00 -30.77
N TYR A 80 -13.19 -8.16 -31.09
CA TYR A 80 -13.38 -9.26 -30.16
C TYR A 80 -12.07 -10.03 -29.94
N GLN A 81 -11.62 -10.10 -28.69
CA GLN A 81 -10.41 -10.82 -28.30
C GLN A 81 -10.76 -12.17 -27.68
N TYR A 82 -10.13 -13.25 -28.15
CA TYR A 82 -10.26 -14.61 -27.64
C TYR A 82 -9.12 -15.49 -28.16
N SER A 83 -8.91 -16.66 -27.57
CA SER A 83 -7.80 -17.58 -27.85
C SER A 83 -7.75 -18.16 -29.28
N GLY A 84 -8.76 -17.88 -30.11
CA GLY A 84 -9.00 -18.55 -31.40
C GLY A 84 -9.97 -19.73 -31.28
N THR A 85 -10.31 -20.13 -30.05
CA THR A 85 -11.24 -21.20 -29.73
C THR A 85 -12.25 -20.76 -28.66
N VAL A 86 -13.51 -21.17 -28.76
CA VAL A 86 -14.60 -20.76 -27.88
C VAL A 86 -14.49 -21.39 -26.49
N THR A 87 -14.00 -22.63 -26.39
CA THR A 87 -13.90 -23.38 -25.12
C THR A 87 -12.49 -23.34 -24.50
N GLU A 88 -11.68 -22.37 -24.87
CA GLU A 88 -10.31 -22.21 -24.35
C GLU A 88 -10.12 -20.78 -23.84
N ARG A 89 -9.64 -20.67 -22.61
CA ARG A 89 -9.39 -19.38 -21.95
C ARG A 89 -7.96 -18.94 -22.21
N GLU A 90 -7.77 -17.64 -22.31
CA GLU A 90 -6.45 -17.00 -22.27
C GLU A 90 -6.51 -15.78 -21.35
N THR A 91 -5.36 -15.31 -20.89
CA THR A 91 -5.33 -14.03 -20.17
C THR A 91 -5.61 -12.86 -21.12
N VAL A 92 -6.11 -11.74 -20.59
CA VAL A 92 -6.36 -10.54 -21.39
C VAL A 92 -5.05 -10.04 -22.01
N ARG A 93 -3.96 -10.11 -21.27
CA ARG A 93 -2.62 -9.74 -21.73
C ARG A 93 -2.12 -10.62 -22.87
N THR A 94 -2.22 -11.94 -22.75
CA THR A 94 -1.78 -12.86 -23.83
C THR A 94 -2.54 -12.60 -25.12
N GLY A 95 -3.84 -12.31 -25.04
CA GLY A 95 -4.63 -11.92 -26.22
C GLY A 95 -4.21 -10.57 -26.82
N ALA A 96 -3.91 -9.58 -25.97
CA ALA A 96 -3.47 -8.26 -26.42
C ALA A 96 -2.08 -8.33 -27.10
N GLU A 97 -1.13 -9.04 -26.51
CA GLU A 97 0.21 -9.29 -27.08
C GLU A 97 0.11 -10.02 -28.43
N ARG A 98 -0.74 -11.05 -28.51
CA ARG A 98 -0.92 -11.84 -29.73
C ARG A 98 -1.53 -11.04 -30.87
N THR A 99 -2.46 -10.13 -30.57
CA THR A 99 -3.18 -9.33 -31.58
C THR A 99 -2.50 -8.00 -31.87
N GLY A 100 -1.60 -7.53 -31.00
CA GLY A 100 -1.00 -6.20 -31.08
C GLY A 100 -1.96 -5.09 -30.64
N ALA A 101 -2.97 -5.40 -29.83
CA ALA A 101 -3.89 -4.40 -29.29
C ALA A 101 -3.13 -3.39 -28.42
N VAL A 102 -3.51 -2.12 -28.49
CA VAL A 102 -2.91 -1.07 -27.64
C VAL A 102 -3.48 -1.15 -26.22
N ALA A 103 -4.74 -1.52 -26.08
CA ALA A 103 -5.35 -1.81 -24.78
C ALA A 103 -6.39 -2.92 -24.91
N ALA A 104 -6.69 -3.60 -23.81
CA ALA A 104 -7.76 -4.57 -23.75
C ALA A 104 -8.34 -4.68 -22.33
N ILE A 105 -9.62 -5.02 -22.24
CA ILE A 105 -10.27 -5.43 -20.99
C ILE A 105 -10.88 -6.83 -21.13
N ASN A 106 -11.12 -7.50 -20.00
CA ASN A 106 -11.98 -8.67 -19.99
C ASN A 106 -13.41 -8.29 -20.43
N ALA A 107 -14.15 -9.26 -20.97
CA ALA A 107 -15.51 -9.01 -21.43
C ALA A 107 -16.55 -9.97 -20.82
N ASP A 108 -17.14 -10.87 -21.60
CA ASP A 108 -18.38 -11.56 -21.26
C ASP A 108 -18.26 -12.58 -20.13
N PHE A 109 -19.39 -12.90 -19.51
CA PHE A 109 -19.51 -14.04 -18.59
C PHE A 109 -19.32 -15.34 -19.36
N PHE A 110 -18.80 -16.37 -18.69
CA PHE A 110 -18.56 -17.68 -19.30
C PHE A 110 -18.93 -18.84 -18.36
N ASP A 111 -19.11 -20.04 -18.93
CA ASP A 111 -19.44 -21.28 -18.22
C ASP A 111 -18.22 -21.86 -17.49
N ILE A 112 -17.77 -21.07 -16.51
CA ILE A 112 -16.53 -21.29 -15.75
C ILE A 112 -16.52 -22.64 -15.01
N ASN A 113 -15.36 -23.29 -15.03
CA ASN A 113 -15.12 -24.64 -14.49
C ASN A 113 -15.84 -25.76 -15.26
N ASN A 114 -16.29 -25.48 -16.48
CA ASN A 114 -16.95 -26.47 -17.31
C ASN A 114 -16.54 -26.33 -18.78
N SER A 115 -17.36 -25.74 -19.64
CA SER A 115 -17.01 -25.57 -21.06
C SER A 115 -16.13 -24.35 -21.33
N ASP A 116 -16.07 -23.42 -20.37
CA ASP A 116 -15.42 -22.12 -20.49
C ASP A 116 -15.94 -21.23 -21.64
N ALA A 117 -17.03 -21.63 -22.32
CA ALA A 117 -17.61 -20.87 -23.41
C ALA A 117 -18.34 -19.60 -22.92
N PRO A 118 -18.29 -18.48 -23.68
CA PRO A 118 -19.04 -17.27 -23.35
C PRO A 118 -20.56 -17.48 -23.36
N LEU A 119 -21.27 -16.68 -22.57
CA LEU A 119 -22.72 -16.78 -22.39
C LEU A 119 -23.52 -15.92 -23.37
N GLY A 120 -23.00 -14.77 -23.76
CA GLY A 120 -23.58 -13.77 -24.66
C GLY A 120 -23.03 -13.88 -26.09
N PRO A 121 -23.30 -12.88 -26.95
CA PRO A 121 -22.84 -12.89 -28.33
C PRO A 121 -21.34 -12.54 -28.41
N GLY A 122 -20.60 -13.25 -29.26
CA GLY A 122 -19.24 -12.89 -29.67
C GLY A 122 -19.18 -12.70 -31.17
N ILE A 123 -18.81 -11.50 -31.62
CA ILE A 123 -18.67 -11.15 -33.04
C ILE A 123 -17.33 -10.46 -33.23
N GLY A 124 -16.50 -10.95 -34.16
CA GLY A 124 -15.21 -10.34 -34.52
C GLY A 124 -15.19 -9.86 -35.97
N ARG A 125 -14.41 -8.82 -36.27
CA ARG A 125 -14.38 -8.18 -37.61
C ARG A 125 -13.96 -9.13 -38.73
N GLY A 126 -13.03 -10.04 -38.44
CA GLY A 126 -12.54 -11.03 -39.41
C GLY A 126 -13.35 -12.35 -39.44
N ASP A 127 -13.98 -12.71 -38.32
CA ASP A 127 -14.57 -14.04 -38.09
C ASP A 127 -16.10 -14.05 -38.20
N GLY A 128 -16.75 -12.88 -38.11
CA GLY A 128 -18.21 -12.78 -38.03
C GLY A 128 -18.72 -13.31 -36.69
N LEU A 129 -19.86 -14.01 -36.71
CA LEU A 129 -20.45 -14.59 -35.49
C LEU A 129 -19.63 -15.79 -35.00
N ILE A 130 -18.91 -15.58 -33.90
CA ILE A 130 -18.07 -16.59 -33.24
C ILE A 130 -18.91 -17.48 -32.33
N ASN A 131 -19.78 -16.91 -31.50
CA ASN A 131 -20.70 -17.67 -30.65
C ASN A 131 -22.02 -16.90 -30.45
N ALA A 132 -23.12 -17.66 -30.38
CA ALA A 132 -24.46 -17.12 -30.18
C ALA A 132 -24.79 -16.97 -28.68
N PRO A 133 -25.63 -15.97 -28.32
CA PRO A 133 -26.05 -15.78 -26.94
C PRO A 133 -26.95 -16.91 -26.45
N THR A 134 -26.71 -17.36 -25.23
CA THR A 134 -27.64 -18.22 -24.48
C THR A 134 -28.91 -17.45 -24.11
N GLN A 135 -29.96 -18.19 -23.74
CA GLN A 135 -31.25 -17.59 -23.38
C GLN A 135 -31.10 -16.55 -22.27
N GLY A 136 -31.47 -15.30 -22.56
CA GLY A 136 -31.43 -14.19 -21.59
C GLY A 136 -30.10 -13.42 -21.57
N ARG A 137 -29.14 -13.76 -22.43
CA ARG A 137 -27.80 -13.14 -22.50
C ARG A 137 -27.60 -12.35 -23.81
N HIS A 138 -28.60 -11.55 -24.17
CA HIS A 138 -28.64 -10.83 -25.46
C HIS A 138 -28.02 -9.44 -25.42
N GLN A 139 -27.69 -8.91 -24.23
CA GLN A 139 -27.10 -7.58 -24.08
C GLN A 139 -25.64 -7.62 -24.51
N ALA A 140 -25.21 -6.62 -25.27
CA ALA A 140 -23.85 -6.52 -25.75
C ALA A 140 -23.40 -5.06 -25.87
N VAL A 141 -22.09 -4.85 -25.79
CA VAL A 141 -21.45 -3.68 -26.38
C VAL A 141 -21.16 -4.06 -27.83
N ALA A 142 -21.63 -3.25 -28.77
CA ALA A 142 -21.48 -3.49 -30.19
C ALA A 142 -20.79 -2.32 -30.88
N VAL A 143 -19.92 -2.65 -31.82
CA VAL A 143 -19.30 -1.72 -32.75
C VAL A 143 -19.86 -2.00 -34.12
N THR A 144 -20.50 -1.00 -34.71
CA THR A 144 -21.11 -1.12 -36.03
C THR A 144 -20.07 -1.02 -37.15
N GLU A 145 -20.44 -1.43 -38.36
CA GLU A 145 -19.58 -1.33 -39.56
C GLU A 145 -19.16 0.11 -39.91
N ASP A 146 -19.93 1.12 -39.48
CA ASP A 146 -19.58 2.54 -39.59
C ASP A 146 -18.76 3.07 -38.40
N GLY A 147 -18.39 2.21 -37.44
CA GLY A 147 -17.47 2.52 -36.34
C GLY A 147 -18.13 3.02 -35.06
N ALA A 148 -19.46 3.18 -35.02
CA ALA A 148 -20.15 3.64 -33.82
C ALA A 148 -20.17 2.55 -32.73
N VAL A 149 -19.81 2.93 -31.51
CA VAL A 149 -19.88 2.07 -30.31
C VAL A 149 -21.16 2.35 -29.55
N GLN A 150 -21.95 1.31 -29.25
CA GLN A 150 -23.22 1.47 -28.54
C GLN A 150 -23.67 0.17 -27.87
N LEU A 151 -24.60 0.28 -26.92
CA LEU A 151 -25.28 -0.87 -26.36
C LEU A 151 -26.28 -1.45 -27.37
N ALA A 152 -26.35 -2.77 -27.45
CA ALA A 152 -27.21 -3.49 -28.40
C ALA A 152 -27.84 -4.74 -27.77
N GLN A 153 -28.96 -5.16 -28.34
CA GLN A 153 -29.53 -6.49 -28.16
C GLN A 153 -29.29 -7.34 -29.41
N ILE A 154 -28.46 -8.38 -29.27
CA ILE A 154 -28.09 -9.27 -30.36
C ILE A 154 -28.74 -10.65 -30.16
N PHE A 155 -29.34 -11.15 -31.23
CA PHE A 155 -30.00 -12.45 -31.31
C PHE A 155 -29.38 -13.27 -32.45
N LEU A 156 -29.56 -14.59 -32.42
CA LEU A 156 -29.24 -15.45 -33.56
C LEU A 156 -30.38 -15.42 -34.58
N GLU A 157 -30.05 -15.29 -35.85
CA GLU A 157 -30.89 -15.66 -36.98
C GLU A 157 -30.16 -16.75 -37.77
N GLY A 158 -30.69 -17.97 -37.79
CA GLY A 158 -30.06 -19.07 -38.51
C GLY A 158 -31.03 -20.18 -38.87
N GLU A 159 -30.79 -20.81 -40.01
CA GLU A 159 -31.54 -21.96 -40.50
C GLU A 159 -30.63 -23.02 -41.14
N VAL A 160 -31.03 -24.28 -41.04
CA VAL A 160 -30.51 -25.41 -41.79
C VAL A 160 -31.54 -25.75 -42.88
N ARG A 161 -31.12 -25.67 -44.14
CA ARG A 161 -31.99 -25.85 -45.30
C ARG A 161 -31.55 -27.07 -46.12
N VAL A 162 -32.42 -28.05 -46.16
CA VAL A 162 -32.24 -29.27 -46.97
C VAL A 162 -32.75 -29.01 -48.39
N GLU A 163 -32.02 -29.44 -49.43
CA GLU A 163 -32.45 -29.30 -50.83
C GLU A 163 -33.77 -30.07 -51.06
N ASP A 164 -34.88 -29.34 -51.29
CA ASP A 164 -36.28 -29.81 -51.36
C ASP A 164 -36.93 -30.28 -50.02
N GLY A 165 -36.32 -29.98 -48.87
CA GLY A 165 -36.81 -30.33 -47.52
C GLY A 165 -37.33 -29.15 -46.66
N PRO A 166 -37.68 -29.39 -45.38
CA PRO A 166 -38.05 -28.34 -44.44
C PRO A 166 -36.85 -27.49 -44.04
N ALA A 167 -37.09 -26.21 -43.73
CA ALA A 167 -36.12 -25.39 -43.02
C ALA A 167 -36.20 -25.70 -41.52
N LEU A 168 -35.05 -25.93 -40.89
CA LEU A 168 -34.93 -26.15 -39.44
C LEU A 168 -34.27 -24.92 -38.82
N ASP A 169 -34.87 -24.36 -37.78
CA ASP A 169 -34.32 -23.19 -37.09
C ASP A 169 -33.05 -23.60 -36.30
N LEU A 170 -32.05 -22.72 -36.30
CA LEU A 170 -30.88 -22.83 -35.42
C LEU A 170 -31.11 -22.02 -34.14
N ASP A 171 -30.90 -22.65 -33.00
CA ASP A 171 -31.03 -22.07 -31.67
C ASP A 171 -29.68 -21.71 -31.04
N GLY A 172 -28.57 -22.12 -31.64
CA GLY A 172 -27.23 -21.83 -31.14
C GLY A 172 -26.12 -21.97 -32.18
N VAL A 173 -25.05 -21.21 -31.97
CA VAL A 173 -23.78 -21.30 -32.69
C VAL A 173 -22.69 -21.37 -31.62
N ASN A 174 -21.86 -22.42 -31.63
CA ASN A 174 -20.77 -22.64 -30.67
C ASN A 174 -21.17 -22.32 -29.21
N THR A 175 -22.26 -22.91 -28.74
CA THR A 175 -22.83 -22.61 -27.41
C THR A 175 -22.83 -23.85 -26.52
N PHE A 176 -22.54 -23.66 -25.23
CA PHE A 176 -22.51 -24.75 -24.26
C PHE A 176 -23.89 -25.21 -23.79
N ARG A 177 -24.97 -24.50 -24.16
CA ARG A 177 -26.33 -24.85 -23.77
C ARG A 177 -27.36 -24.46 -24.83
N LEU A 178 -28.04 -25.46 -25.36
CA LEU A 178 -29.19 -25.28 -26.24
C LEU A 178 -30.52 -25.27 -25.46
N PRO A 179 -31.57 -24.60 -25.97
CA PRO A 179 -32.90 -24.74 -25.42
C PRO A 179 -33.42 -26.17 -25.58
N ALA A 180 -34.44 -26.52 -24.80
CA ALA A 180 -35.13 -27.80 -24.96
C ALA A 180 -35.66 -27.94 -26.39
N ASP A 181 -35.48 -29.11 -26.99
CA ASP A 181 -35.84 -29.42 -28.39
C ASP A 181 -35.02 -28.68 -29.48
N GLY A 182 -34.01 -27.90 -29.11
CA GLY A 182 -33.28 -27.04 -30.04
C GLY A 182 -32.19 -27.73 -30.88
N ILE A 183 -31.75 -27.02 -31.92
CA ILE A 183 -30.63 -27.41 -32.81
C ILE A 183 -29.53 -26.36 -32.74
N GLY A 184 -28.29 -26.76 -32.51
CA GLY A 184 -27.11 -25.90 -32.56
C GLY A 184 -26.16 -26.30 -33.67
N VAL A 185 -25.39 -25.32 -34.18
CA VAL A 185 -24.25 -25.57 -35.05
C VAL A 185 -22.94 -25.32 -34.31
N PHE A 186 -22.00 -26.23 -34.49
CA PHE A 186 -20.63 -26.15 -34.00
C PHE A 186 -19.68 -26.06 -35.18
N THR A 187 -18.73 -25.14 -35.08
CA THR A 187 -17.76 -24.79 -36.11
C THR A 187 -16.36 -25.22 -35.66
N PRO A 188 -15.32 -25.09 -36.50
CA PRO A 188 -13.92 -25.28 -36.09
C PRO A 188 -13.50 -24.43 -34.89
N LEU A 189 -14.19 -23.32 -34.61
CA LEU A 189 -13.92 -22.46 -33.46
C LEU A 189 -14.36 -23.06 -32.12
N TRP A 190 -15.11 -24.19 -32.07
CA TRP A 190 -15.64 -24.70 -30.80
C TRP A 190 -14.54 -25.12 -29.82
N GLY A 191 -13.57 -25.91 -30.28
CA GLY A 191 -12.51 -26.50 -29.43
C GLY A 191 -12.74 -27.97 -29.10
N GLU A 192 -12.05 -28.45 -28.07
CA GLU A 192 -12.03 -29.88 -27.71
C GLU A 192 -13.17 -30.32 -26.77
N TYR A 193 -13.83 -29.37 -26.10
CA TYR A 193 -14.83 -29.68 -25.09
C TYR A 193 -16.03 -30.46 -25.67
N THR A 194 -16.65 -31.31 -24.86
CA THR A 194 -17.74 -32.17 -25.36
C THR A 194 -18.97 -31.36 -25.76
N ARG A 195 -19.48 -31.62 -26.98
CA ARG A 195 -20.72 -31.01 -27.46
C ARG A 195 -21.95 -31.62 -26.79
N ALA A 196 -21.83 -32.80 -26.19
CA ALA A 196 -22.92 -33.48 -25.49
C ALA A 196 -23.47 -32.67 -24.32
N ALA A 197 -22.62 -31.84 -23.68
CA ALA A 197 -23.05 -30.96 -22.60
C ALA A 197 -24.15 -29.97 -23.04
N SER A 198 -24.12 -29.53 -24.31
CA SER A 198 -25.10 -28.58 -24.87
C SER A 198 -26.54 -29.11 -24.89
N VAL A 199 -26.70 -30.43 -24.83
CA VAL A 199 -27.99 -31.15 -24.85
C VAL A 199 -28.14 -32.10 -23.67
N ALA A 200 -27.38 -31.91 -22.58
CA ALA A 200 -27.35 -32.84 -21.44
C ALA A 200 -28.71 -33.12 -20.78
N ALA A 201 -29.68 -32.21 -20.95
CA ALA A 201 -31.04 -32.36 -20.44
C ALA A 201 -31.99 -33.14 -21.38
N ALA A 202 -31.56 -33.49 -22.59
CA ALA A 202 -32.39 -34.15 -23.59
C ALA A 202 -32.36 -35.68 -23.43
N GLU A 203 -33.53 -36.33 -23.54
CA GLU A 203 -33.64 -37.80 -23.53
C GLU A 203 -33.17 -38.44 -24.85
N GLN A 204 -33.22 -37.67 -25.95
CA GLN A 204 -32.76 -38.07 -27.28
C GLN A 204 -31.84 -36.98 -27.83
N THR A 205 -30.72 -37.40 -28.40
CA THR A 205 -29.69 -36.54 -28.97
C THR A 205 -29.35 -36.96 -30.39
N ALA A 206 -28.81 -36.04 -31.18
CA ALA A 206 -28.26 -36.34 -32.49
C ALA A 206 -27.06 -35.45 -32.79
N GLU A 207 -26.09 -35.99 -33.52
CA GLU A 207 -24.96 -35.26 -34.11
C GLU A 207 -24.90 -35.55 -35.61
N VAL A 208 -24.74 -34.51 -36.42
CA VAL A 208 -24.64 -34.59 -37.88
C VAL A 208 -23.43 -33.80 -38.36
N SER A 209 -22.52 -34.47 -39.06
CA SER A 209 -21.34 -33.83 -39.65
C SER A 209 -21.63 -33.41 -41.09
N ILE A 210 -21.29 -32.17 -41.43
CA ILE A 210 -21.48 -31.57 -42.75
C ILE A 210 -20.11 -31.10 -43.24
N VAL A 211 -19.65 -31.63 -44.37
CA VAL A 211 -18.40 -31.23 -45.01
C VAL A 211 -18.73 -30.59 -46.35
N ASP A 212 -18.30 -29.34 -46.56
CA ASP A 212 -18.56 -28.57 -47.79
C ASP A 212 -20.04 -28.56 -48.23
N GLY A 213 -20.97 -28.47 -47.27
CA GLY A 213 -22.42 -28.45 -47.50
C GLY A 213 -23.05 -29.81 -47.81
N VAL A 214 -22.35 -30.92 -47.52
CA VAL A 214 -22.86 -32.29 -47.70
C VAL A 214 -22.80 -33.06 -46.39
N VAL A 215 -23.89 -33.74 -46.04
CA VAL A 215 -23.96 -34.61 -44.85
C VAL A 215 -23.01 -35.81 -45.03
N THR A 216 -22.08 -35.99 -44.10
CA THR A 216 -21.09 -37.08 -44.14
C THR A 216 -21.30 -38.12 -43.03
N GLU A 217 -21.90 -37.72 -41.90
CA GLU A 217 -22.19 -38.58 -40.76
C GLU A 217 -23.48 -38.15 -40.07
N VAL A 218 -24.26 -39.13 -39.57
CA VAL A 218 -25.49 -38.93 -38.80
C VAL A 218 -25.49 -39.97 -37.68
N GLY A 219 -25.62 -39.55 -36.43
CA GLY A 219 -25.60 -40.44 -35.26
C GLY A 219 -26.40 -39.92 -34.08
N GLU A 220 -26.73 -40.81 -33.15
CA GLU A 220 -27.40 -40.46 -31.89
C GLU A 220 -26.41 -40.05 -30.78
N ASP A 221 -25.15 -40.50 -30.89
CA ASP A 221 -24.07 -40.17 -29.96
C ASP A 221 -23.46 -38.81 -30.31
N VAL A 222 -23.43 -37.89 -29.35
CA VAL A 222 -22.83 -36.56 -29.50
C VAL A 222 -21.37 -36.60 -29.07
N GLY A 223 -20.49 -36.09 -29.92
CA GLY A 223 -19.05 -36.22 -29.80
C GLY A 223 -18.37 -35.15 -28.94
N SER A 224 -17.04 -35.20 -28.99
CA SER A 224 -16.10 -34.23 -28.41
C SER A 224 -14.93 -34.04 -29.37
N GLY A 225 -14.00 -33.15 -29.03
CA GLY A 225 -12.82 -32.90 -29.84
C GLY A 225 -13.03 -31.87 -30.95
N THR A 226 -11.92 -31.48 -31.56
CA THR A 226 -11.84 -30.45 -32.60
C THR A 226 -12.66 -30.79 -33.84
N ILE A 227 -13.08 -29.75 -34.55
CA ILE A 227 -13.80 -29.85 -35.82
C ILE A 227 -12.87 -29.37 -36.93
N ASP A 228 -12.68 -30.20 -37.96
CA ASP A 228 -11.79 -29.90 -39.09
C ASP A 228 -12.27 -28.67 -39.88
N THR A 229 -11.34 -27.87 -40.40
CA THR A 229 -11.65 -26.75 -41.30
C THR A 229 -12.52 -27.21 -42.48
N GLY A 230 -13.59 -26.47 -42.79
CA GLY A 230 -14.57 -26.83 -43.82
C GLY A 230 -15.66 -27.79 -43.35
N THR A 231 -15.63 -28.20 -42.08
CA THR A 231 -16.66 -29.04 -41.45
C THR A 231 -17.52 -28.21 -40.49
N LEU A 232 -18.82 -28.45 -40.51
CA LEU A 232 -19.78 -28.02 -39.49
C LEU A 232 -20.40 -29.24 -38.83
N VAL A 233 -20.73 -29.13 -37.56
CA VAL A 233 -21.41 -30.19 -36.80
C VAL A 233 -22.72 -29.66 -36.25
N LEU A 234 -23.85 -30.25 -36.66
CA LEU A 234 -25.15 -29.95 -36.07
C LEU A 234 -25.40 -30.87 -34.87
N VAL A 235 -25.85 -30.31 -33.76
CA VAL A 235 -26.25 -31.07 -32.57
C VAL A 235 -27.67 -30.71 -32.20
N GLY A 236 -28.50 -31.72 -31.96
CA GLY A 236 -29.91 -31.53 -31.61
C GLY A 236 -30.28 -32.27 -30.34
N GLY A 237 -31.18 -31.70 -29.54
CA GLY A 237 -31.86 -32.38 -28.43
C GLY A 237 -33.34 -32.58 -28.74
N GLY A 238 -33.95 -33.64 -28.22
CA GLY A 238 -35.40 -33.85 -28.29
C GLY A 238 -35.98 -33.82 -29.72
N ALA A 239 -36.89 -32.89 -30.00
CA ALA A 239 -37.44 -32.73 -31.35
C ALA A 239 -36.40 -32.33 -32.41
N GLY A 240 -35.42 -31.51 -32.04
CA GLY A 240 -34.28 -31.14 -32.88
C GLY A 240 -33.43 -32.36 -33.24
N ALA A 241 -33.13 -33.23 -32.26
CA ALA A 241 -32.44 -34.50 -32.49
C ALA A 241 -33.17 -35.37 -33.53
N LYS A 242 -34.50 -35.49 -33.38
CA LYS A 242 -35.33 -36.24 -34.30
C LYS A 242 -35.28 -35.67 -35.72
N ALA A 243 -35.30 -34.34 -35.86
CA ALA A 243 -35.23 -33.69 -37.16
C ALA A 243 -33.87 -33.92 -37.85
N LEU A 244 -32.77 -33.91 -37.08
CA LEU A 244 -31.44 -34.19 -37.60
C LEU A 244 -31.24 -35.66 -38.01
N LEU A 245 -31.84 -36.60 -37.28
CA LEU A 245 -31.78 -38.04 -37.60
C LEU A 245 -32.55 -38.41 -38.89
N ASP A 246 -33.42 -37.53 -39.39
CA ASP A 246 -34.11 -37.71 -40.67
C ASP A 246 -33.21 -37.34 -41.88
N LEU A 247 -32.03 -36.76 -41.66
CA LEU A 247 -31.06 -36.43 -42.72
C LEU A 247 -30.33 -37.68 -43.24
N GLU A 248 -30.00 -37.70 -44.53
CA GLU A 248 -29.29 -38.81 -45.16
C GLU A 248 -27.84 -38.46 -45.53
N ILE A 249 -26.91 -39.41 -45.36
CA ILE A 249 -25.52 -39.24 -45.81
C ILE A 249 -25.50 -39.02 -47.33
N GLY A 250 -24.83 -37.96 -47.77
CA GLY A 250 -24.75 -37.51 -49.15
C GLY A 250 -25.78 -36.44 -49.53
N GLU A 251 -26.67 -36.05 -48.62
CA GLU A 251 -27.64 -34.98 -48.80
C GLU A 251 -26.97 -33.59 -48.77
N SER A 252 -27.42 -32.70 -49.66
CA SER A 252 -26.96 -31.31 -49.70
C SER A 252 -27.75 -30.46 -48.73
N VAL A 253 -27.02 -29.79 -47.84
CA VAL A 253 -27.58 -28.98 -46.76
C VAL A 253 -26.88 -27.63 -46.73
N GLU A 254 -27.67 -26.56 -46.78
CA GLU A 254 -27.21 -25.19 -46.63
C GLU A 254 -27.43 -24.76 -45.16
N VAL A 255 -26.34 -24.45 -44.46
CA VAL A 255 -26.39 -23.93 -43.09
C VAL A 255 -26.08 -22.45 -43.14
N THR A 256 -27.03 -21.63 -42.67
CA THR A 256 -26.85 -20.17 -42.59
C THR A 256 -27.08 -19.71 -41.16
N TYR A 257 -26.21 -18.83 -40.67
CA TYR A 257 -26.36 -18.17 -39.38
C TYR A 257 -25.74 -16.78 -39.44
N ALA A 258 -26.39 -15.83 -38.79
CA ALA A 258 -25.97 -14.44 -38.71
C ALA A 258 -26.47 -13.79 -37.41
N PRO A 259 -25.80 -12.74 -36.91
CA PRO A 259 -26.32 -11.94 -35.81
C PRO A 259 -27.47 -11.06 -36.31
N ARG A 260 -28.56 -11.02 -35.55
CA ARG A 260 -29.66 -10.07 -35.72
C ARG A 260 -29.61 -9.08 -34.57
N SER A 261 -29.31 -7.84 -34.89
CA SER A 261 -29.17 -6.75 -33.93
C SER A 261 -30.35 -5.78 -33.98
N ASP A 262 -30.62 -5.10 -32.86
CA ASP A 262 -31.50 -3.93 -32.81
C ASP A 262 -30.79 -2.62 -33.19
N VAL A 263 -29.47 -2.68 -33.32
CA VAL A 263 -28.65 -1.66 -33.97
C VAL A 263 -28.25 -2.12 -35.39
N GLY A 264 -27.53 -1.29 -36.14
CA GLY A 264 -27.15 -1.57 -37.54
C GLY A 264 -26.29 -2.83 -37.75
N GLU A 265 -25.63 -2.93 -38.91
CA GLU A 265 -24.69 -4.02 -39.18
C GLU A 265 -23.51 -3.95 -38.20
N ILE A 266 -23.15 -5.09 -37.60
CA ILE A 266 -22.17 -5.18 -36.51
C ILE A 266 -20.84 -5.70 -37.05
N ALA A 267 -19.77 -4.96 -36.79
CA ALA A 267 -18.41 -5.34 -37.09
C ALA A 267 -17.79 -6.16 -35.94
N ALA A 268 -18.03 -5.75 -34.69
CA ALA A 268 -17.58 -6.49 -33.50
C ALA A 268 -18.58 -6.35 -32.35
N ALA A 269 -18.67 -7.34 -31.47
CA ALA A 269 -19.48 -7.25 -30.25
C ALA A 269 -19.00 -8.21 -29.16
N VAL A 270 -19.15 -7.76 -27.91
CA VAL A 270 -18.93 -8.57 -26.71
C VAL A 270 -20.19 -8.57 -25.83
N GLY A 271 -20.52 -9.73 -25.27
CA GLY A 271 -21.65 -9.89 -24.37
C GLY A 271 -21.46 -9.22 -23.01
N GLY A 272 -22.58 -8.86 -22.38
CA GLY A 272 -22.64 -8.40 -21.01
C GLY A 272 -23.94 -8.82 -20.33
N SER A 273 -24.18 -8.27 -19.14
CA SER A 273 -25.32 -8.69 -18.29
C SER A 273 -26.31 -7.58 -18.01
N HIS A 274 -25.92 -6.63 -17.16
CA HIS A 274 -26.79 -5.61 -16.60
C HIS A 274 -26.52 -4.28 -17.29
N VAL A 275 -27.58 -3.64 -17.80
CA VAL A 275 -27.52 -2.25 -18.26
C VAL A 275 -27.46 -1.37 -17.01
N LEU A 276 -26.32 -0.74 -16.80
CA LEU A 276 -25.99 0.07 -15.62
C LEU A 276 -26.55 1.49 -15.74
N VAL A 277 -26.51 2.05 -16.94
CA VAL A 277 -26.98 3.42 -17.23
C VAL A 277 -27.83 3.37 -18.49
N ARG A 278 -28.95 4.10 -18.48
CA ARG A 278 -29.80 4.30 -19.64
C ARG A 278 -30.26 5.74 -19.72
N ASP A 279 -30.14 6.36 -20.89
CA ASP A 279 -30.49 7.76 -21.12
C ASP A 279 -29.87 8.72 -20.08
N GLY A 280 -28.62 8.44 -19.64
CA GLY A 280 -27.91 9.20 -18.60
C GLY A 280 -28.44 8.98 -17.17
N VAL A 281 -29.28 7.98 -16.95
CA VAL A 281 -29.85 7.65 -15.63
C VAL A 281 -29.29 6.32 -15.12
N PRO A 282 -28.64 6.30 -13.94
CA PRO A 282 -28.13 5.06 -13.36
C PRO A 282 -29.29 4.16 -12.92
N GLN A 283 -29.17 2.86 -13.17
CA GLN A 283 -30.16 1.86 -12.82
C GLN A 283 -29.89 1.31 -11.41
N THR A 284 -30.95 1.03 -10.66
CA THR A 284 -30.85 0.49 -9.30
C THR A 284 -31.03 -1.02 -9.29
N PHE A 285 -30.19 -1.73 -8.52
CA PHE A 285 -30.25 -3.18 -8.38
C PHE A 285 -30.56 -3.56 -6.92
N THR A 286 -31.28 -4.68 -6.73
CA THR A 286 -31.57 -5.21 -5.38
C THR A 286 -30.42 -6.03 -4.80
N ASP A 287 -29.44 -6.38 -5.63
CA ASP A 287 -28.21 -7.04 -5.19
C ASP A 287 -27.22 -5.98 -4.73
N GLU A 288 -26.92 -6.00 -3.43
CA GLU A 288 -26.00 -5.07 -2.76
C GLU A 288 -24.58 -5.66 -2.66
N ALA A 289 -24.30 -6.80 -3.32
CA ALA A 289 -22.99 -7.43 -3.27
C ALA A 289 -21.91 -6.55 -3.94
N VAL A 290 -20.88 -6.24 -3.16
CA VAL A 290 -19.71 -5.48 -3.60
C VAL A 290 -18.64 -6.44 -4.16
N HIS A 291 -18.20 -6.19 -5.39
CA HIS A 291 -17.20 -7.01 -6.09
C HIS A 291 -16.28 -6.13 -6.94
N PRO A 292 -15.10 -6.64 -7.36
CA PRO A 292 -14.41 -6.09 -8.53
C PRO A 292 -15.35 -6.11 -9.74
N ARG A 293 -15.31 -5.07 -10.56
CA ARG A 293 -16.25 -4.87 -11.68
C ARG A 293 -15.51 -4.45 -12.94
N THR A 294 -16.07 -4.80 -14.08
CA THR A 294 -15.67 -4.23 -15.37
C THR A 294 -16.92 -3.70 -16.07
N ALA A 295 -16.83 -2.50 -16.63
CA ALA A 295 -17.93 -1.85 -17.32
C ALA A 295 -17.46 -1.13 -18.59
N VAL A 296 -18.37 -1.01 -19.55
CA VAL A 296 -18.18 -0.20 -20.75
C VAL A 296 -19.31 0.81 -20.82
N GLY A 297 -18.95 2.08 -20.97
CA GLY A 297 -19.88 3.20 -21.12
C GLY A 297 -19.66 3.97 -22.42
N VAL A 298 -20.68 4.68 -22.87
CA VAL A 298 -20.63 5.54 -24.06
C VAL A 298 -21.26 6.88 -23.74
N SER A 299 -20.65 7.99 -24.20
CA SER A 299 -21.18 9.35 -24.04
C SER A 299 -22.50 9.58 -24.79
N GLU A 300 -23.21 10.68 -24.51
CA GLU A 300 -24.50 11.00 -25.14
C GLU A 300 -24.39 11.19 -26.66
N ASP A 301 -23.29 11.78 -27.12
CA ASP A 301 -22.99 12.00 -28.55
C ASP A 301 -22.24 10.83 -29.20
N GLY A 302 -21.81 9.85 -28.40
CA GLY A 302 -21.06 8.69 -28.86
C GLY A 302 -19.62 8.96 -29.24
N SER A 303 -19.07 10.14 -28.95
CA SER A 303 -17.66 10.48 -29.23
C SER A 303 -16.67 9.88 -28.22
N GLU A 304 -17.13 9.49 -27.04
CA GLU A 304 -16.28 8.91 -26.00
C GLU A 304 -16.80 7.54 -25.55
N VAL A 305 -15.87 6.60 -25.39
CA VAL A 305 -16.10 5.28 -24.78
C VAL A 305 -15.27 5.16 -23.51
N PHE A 306 -15.92 4.75 -22.42
CA PHE A 306 -15.29 4.57 -21.12
C PHE A 306 -15.14 3.08 -20.84
N LEU A 307 -13.91 2.58 -20.72
CA LEU A 307 -13.63 1.23 -20.21
C LEU A 307 -13.19 1.36 -18.76
N ALA A 308 -14.01 0.89 -17.82
CA ALA A 308 -13.74 0.98 -16.39
C ALA A 308 -13.50 -0.40 -15.80
N VAL A 309 -12.38 -0.57 -15.09
CA VAL A 309 -12.05 -1.76 -14.29
C VAL A 309 -11.88 -1.31 -12.84
N ILE A 310 -12.76 -1.79 -11.97
CA ILE A 310 -12.79 -1.48 -10.53
C ILE A 310 -12.20 -2.66 -9.78
N ASP A 311 -11.17 -2.41 -8.98
CA ASP A 311 -10.55 -3.43 -8.14
C ASP A 311 -11.46 -3.77 -6.95
N GLY A 312 -11.22 -4.90 -6.29
CA GLY A 312 -12.08 -5.33 -5.18
C GLY A 312 -11.55 -6.54 -4.43
N ARG A 313 -12.18 -6.84 -3.28
CA ARG A 313 -11.82 -7.96 -2.37
C ARG A 313 -10.39 -7.86 -1.82
N GLN A 314 -9.84 -6.66 -1.77
CA GLN A 314 -8.50 -6.39 -1.26
C GLN A 314 -8.62 -5.29 -0.19
N ALA A 315 -7.66 -5.20 0.73
CA ALA A 315 -7.69 -4.15 1.79
C ALA A 315 -7.75 -2.72 1.23
N HIS A 316 -7.41 -2.62 -0.04
CA HIS A 316 -7.02 -1.45 -0.78
C HIS A 316 -8.13 -1.05 -1.78
N ALA A 317 -9.08 -1.96 -2.01
CA ALA A 317 -10.25 -1.79 -2.86
C ALA A 317 -11.36 -2.73 -2.38
N ARG A 318 -12.48 -2.18 -1.90
CA ARG A 318 -13.66 -2.97 -1.52
C ARG A 318 -14.36 -3.55 -2.75
N GLY A 319 -14.35 -2.82 -3.86
CA GLY A 319 -15.16 -3.05 -5.07
C GLY A 319 -16.37 -2.14 -5.13
N MET A 320 -17.28 -2.42 -6.07
CA MET A 320 -18.56 -1.73 -6.18
C MET A 320 -19.72 -2.73 -6.31
N SER A 321 -20.86 -2.37 -5.74
CA SER A 321 -22.16 -2.91 -6.13
C SER A 321 -22.53 -2.46 -7.54
N LEU A 322 -23.53 -3.10 -8.16
CA LEU A 322 -23.99 -2.71 -9.50
C LEU A 322 -24.59 -1.30 -9.51
N THR A 323 -25.22 -0.88 -8.41
CA THR A 323 -25.81 0.47 -8.28
C THR A 323 -24.71 1.52 -8.21
N GLU A 324 -23.72 1.33 -7.33
CA GLU A 324 -22.55 2.23 -7.21
C GLU A 324 -21.79 2.33 -8.54
N LEU A 325 -21.60 1.20 -9.24
CA LEU A 325 -20.96 1.17 -10.55
C LEU A 325 -21.74 1.99 -11.59
N GLY A 326 -23.08 1.89 -11.61
CA GLY A 326 -23.90 2.68 -12.52
C GLY A 326 -23.81 4.17 -12.26
N GLU A 327 -23.83 4.57 -10.99
CA GLU A 327 -23.65 5.97 -10.59
C GLU A 327 -22.22 6.46 -10.90
N PHE A 328 -21.19 5.63 -10.70
CA PHE A 328 -19.82 5.90 -11.09
C PHE A 328 -19.67 6.13 -12.60
N MET A 329 -20.27 5.27 -13.43
CA MET A 329 -20.24 5.43 -14.90
C MET A 329 -20.92 6.73 -15.34
N VAL A 330 -22.01 7.17 -14.68
CA VAL A 330 -22.61 8.49 -14.92
C VAL A 330 -21.66 9.62 -14.51
N GLY A 331 -20.93 9.46 -13.40
CA GLY A 331 -19.89 10.40 -12.96
C GLY A 331 -18.77 10.59 -14.00
N LEU A 332 -18.46 9.56 -14.79
CA LEU A 332 -17.53 9.62 -15.92
C LEU A 332 -18.12 10.28 -17.17
N GLY A 333 -19.44 10.48 -17.23
CA GLY A 333 -20.13 11.03 -18.41
C GLY A 333 -20.82 9.98 -19.29
N ALA A 334 -20.92 8.72 -18.86
CA ALA A 334 -21.63 7.70 -19.63
C ALA A 334 -23.14 7.99 -19.69
N HIS A 335 -23.69 7.97 -20.90
CA HIS A 335 -25.13 8.07 -21.17
C HIS A 335 -25.78 6.68 -21.26
N GLU A 336 -25.05 5.70 -21.77
CA GLU A 336 -25.38 4.28 -21.75
C GLU A 336 -24.19 3.51 -21.17
N ALA A 337 -24.42 2.50 -20.35
CA ALA A 337 -23.34 1.66 -19.82
C ALA A 337 -23.78 0.23 -19.53
N LEU A 338 -22.88 -0.73 -19.77
CA LEU A 338 -23.12 -2.16 -19.59
C LEU A 338 -22.08 -2.76 -18.64
N ASN A 339 -22.54 -3.56 -17.68
CA ASN A 339 -21.69 -4.39 -16.85
C ASN A 339 -21.30 -5.67 -17.61
N VAL A 340 -20.00 -5.91 -17.73
CA VAL A 340 -19.43 -7.17 -18.25
C VAL A 340 -18.96 -8.04 -17.08
N ASP A 341 -18.25 -9.15 -17.33
CA ASP A 341 -17.78 -10.03 -16.26
C ASP A 341 -16.83 -9.30 -15.29
N GLY A 342 -16.85 -9.73 -14.03
CA GLY A 342 -16.09 -9.08 -12.96
C GLY A 342 -15.43 -10.08 -12.00
N GLY A 343 -15.24 -9.68 -10.75
CA GLY A 343 -14.50 -10.50 -9.79
C GLY A 343 -13.05 -10.70 -10.24
N GLY A 344 -12.51 -11.91 -10.09
CA GLY A 344 -11.13 -12.19 -10.52
C GLY A 344 -10.90 -12.11 -12.03
N SER A 345 -11.95 -11.96 -12.85
CA SER A 345 -11.82 -11.71 -14.28
C SER A 345 -11.48 -10.25 -14.60
N SER A 346 -11.79 -9.30 -13.69
CA SER A 346 -11.59 -7.87 -13.88
C SER A 346 -10.12 -7.52 -14.14
N THR A 347 -9.82 -7.22 -15.40
CA THR A 347 -8.45 -6.96 -15.86
C THR A 347 -8.47 -5.91 -16.96
N MET A 348 -7.62 -4.90 -16.85
CA MET A 348 -7.25 -3.98 -17.93
C MET A 348 -5.77 -4.14 -18.24
N VAL A 349 -5.45 -4.22 -19.52
CA VAL A 349 -4.10 -4.30 -20.05
C VAL A 349 -3.89 -3.13 -21.00
N VAL A 350 -2.72 -2.49 -20.90
CA VAL A 350 -2.29 -1.47 -21.86
C VAL A 350 -0.88 -1.78 -22.34
N ARG A 351 -0.59 -1.42 -23.58
CA ARG A 351 0.77 -1.33 -24.09
C ARG A 351 1.40 -0.06 -23.53
N GLU A 352 2.56 -0.19 -22.90
CA GLU A 352 3.30 0.95 -22.40
C GLU A 352 3.76 1.85 -23.56
N PRO A 353 3.55 3.18 -23.51
CA PRO A 353 3.99 4.09 -24.55
C PRO A 353 5.49 3.98 -24.82
N ALA A 354 5.86 4.03 -26.10
CA ALA A 354 7.24 3.86 -26.57
C ALA A 354 7.84 2.46 -26.32
N THR A 355 7.02 1.44 -26.00
CA THR A 355 7.45 0.04 -25.87
C THR A 355 6.54 -0.91 -26.65
N VAL A 356 6.92 -2.18 -26.68
CA VAL A 356 6.06 -3.28 -27.15
C VAL A 356 5.45 -4.09 -26.00
N ASP A 357 5.70 -3.67 -24.76
CA ASP A 357 5.37 -4.44 -23.56
C ASP A 357 3.95 -4.11 -23.08
N HIS A 358 3.21 -5.16 -22.72
CA HIS A 358 1.85 -5.05 -22.19
C HIS A 358 1.82 -5.25 -20.68
N GLY A 359 1.34 -4.24 -19.97
CA GLY A 359 1.19 -4.25 -18.52
C GLY A 359 -0.28 -4.35 -18.09
N VAL A 360 -0.55 -5.14 -17.05
CA VAL A 360 -1.83 -5.05 -16.32
C VAL A 360 -1.78 -3.80 -15.45
N VAL A 361 -2.79 -2.93 -15.58
CA VAL A 361 -2.80 -1.60 -14.92
C VAL A 361 -3.67 -1.53 -13.66
N ASN A 362 -4.49 -2.56 -13.41
CA ASN A 362 -5.29 -2.70 -12.20
C ASN A 362 -4.73 -3.83 -11.29
N SER A 363 -5.37 -4.11 -10.15
CA SER A 363 -4.97 -5.21 -9.25
C SER A 363 -5.94 -6.40 -9.31
N PRO A 364 -5.63 -7.49 -10.05
CA PRO A 364 -6.49 -8.66 -10.13
C PRO A 364 -6.82 -9.27 -8.76
N SER A 365 -8.10 -9.49 -8.47
CA SER A 365 -8.55 -9.90 -7.13
C SER A 365 -8.11 -11.32 -6.70
N ASP A 366 -7.66 -12.14 -7.65
CA ASP A 366 -7.14 -13.49 -7.38
C ASP A 366 -5.64 -13.48 -7.02
N GLY A 367 -5.01 -12.30 -6.98
CA GLY A 367 -3.57 -12.11 -6.79
C GLY A 367 -2.75 -12.29 -8.07
N VAL A 368 -3.34 -12.88 -9.11
CA VAL A 368 -2.79 -13.02 -10.46
C VAL A 368 -3.89 -12.75 -11.49
N GLU A 369 -3.48 -12.38 -12.70
CA GLU A 369 -4.38 -12.27 -13.85
C GLU A 369 -5.06 -13.62 -14.15
N ARG A 370 -6.40 -13.61 -14.23
CA ARG A 370 -7.18 -14.81 -14.54
C ARG A 370 -7.29 -15.01 -16.05
N GLU A 371 -7.21 -16.26 -16.49
CA GLU A 371 -7.60 -16.63 -17.85
C GLU A 371 -9.12 -16.50 -18.03
N VAL A 372 -9.54 -15.74 -19.04
CA VAL A 372 -10.94 -15.45 -19.37
C VAL A 372 -11.31 -16.01 -20.74
N ALA A 373 -12.61 -16.12 -21.02
CA ALA A 373 -13.08 -16.64 -22.31
C ALA A 373 -12.89 -15.64 -23.46
N ASN A 374 -13.02 -14.34 -23.17
CA ASN A 374 -12.89 -13.28 -24.16
C ASN A 374 -12.61 -11.90 -23.53
N GLY A 375 -12.33 -10.93 -24.41
CA GLY A 375 -12.09 -9.54 -24.08
C GLY A 375 -12.52 -8.58 -25.19
N LEU A 376 -12.47 -7.29 -24.89
CA LEU A 376 -12.65 -6.20 -25.85
C LEU A 376 -11.29 -5.53 -26.05
N ALA A 377 -10.74 -5.65 -27.26
CA ALA A 377 -9.45 -5.07 -27.62
C ALA A 377 -9.64 -3.73 -28.34
N VAL A 378 -8.73 -2.79 -28.08
CA VAL A 378 -8.65 -1.45 -28.69
C VAL A 378 -7.36 -1.36 -29.50
N PHE A 379 -7.48 -0.94 -30.74
CA PHE A 379 -6.39 -0.74 -31.68
C PHE A 379 -6.38 0.71 -32.16
N THR A 380 -5.19 1.24 -32.43
CA THR A 380 -5.01 2.54 -33.07
C THR A 380 -4.52 2.37 -34.51
N GLY A 381 -4.62 3.42 -35.31
CA GLY A 381 -4.00 3.48 -36.64
C GLY A 381 -2.49 3.26 -36.60
N ASP A 382 -1.93 2.81 -37.73
CA ASP A 382 -0.50 2.59 -37.89
C ASP A 382 0.29 3.89 -37.64
N GLY A 383 1.29 3.84 -36.77
CA GLY A 383 2.22 4.94 -36.55
C GLY A 383 3.05 5.26 -37.80
N SER A 384 3.55 6.50 -37.89
CA SER A 384 4.37 6.93 -39.03
C SER A 384 5.73 6.23 -39.12
N GLY A 385 6.16 5.54 -38.05
CA GLY A 385 7.48 4.93 -37.92
C GLY A 385 8.63 5.96 -37.92
N ARG A 386 8.31 7.23 -37.65
CA ARG A 386 9.26 8.33 -37.56
C ARG A 386 9.28 8.85 -36.15
N LEU A 387 10.48 9.04 -35.61
CA LEU A 387 10.65 9.65 -34.30
C LEU A 387 9.90 10.99 -34.24
N GLU A 388 9.02 11.13 -33.27
CA GLU A 388 8.23 12.34 -32.98
C GLU A 388 8.47 12.82 -31.54
N GLY A 389 8.76 11.90 -30.61
CA GLY A 389 9.03 12.22 -29.20
C GLY A 389 9.90 11.18 -28.49
N PHE A 390 10.20 11.48 -27.23
CA PHE A 390 10.83 10.53 -26.30
C PHE A 390 9.95 10.37 -25.06
N ARG A 391 9.97 9.18 -24.47
CA ARG A 391 9.56 8.95 -23.07
C ARG A 391 10.81 8.80 -22.22
N LEU A 392 10.99 9.66 -21.22
CA LEU A 392 12.12 9.59 -20.29
C LEU A 392 11.73 8.78 -19.05
N LEU A 393 12.46 7.69 -18.80
CA LEU A 393 12.22 6.76 -17.71
C LEU A 393 13.40 6.77 -16.74
N PRO A 394 13.29 7.47 -15.60
CA PRO A 394 14.29 7.34 -14.55
C PRO A 394 14.19 5.97 -13.89
N ALA A 395 15.33 5.35 -13.58
CA ALA A 395 15.36 4.11 -12.82
C ALA A 395 14.68 4.29 -11.45
N ALA A 396 14.00 3.24 -10.99
CA ALA A 396 13.16 3.25 -9.78
C ALA A 396 12.01 4.27 -9.80
N ASP A 397 11.63 4.77 -10.99
CA ASP A 397 10.62 5.83 -11.17
C ASP A 397 10.91 7.07 -10.30
N SER A 398 12.19 7.35 -10.04
CA SER A 398 12.63 8.41 -9.14
C SER A 398 13.54 9.42 -9.85
N SER A 399 13.08 10.67 -9.92
CA SER A 399 13.89 11.81 -10.38
C SER A 399 14.80 12.41 -9.29
N ARG A 400 14.92 11.74 -8.14
CA ARG A 400 15.77 12.18 -7.01
C ARG A 400 17.10 11.43 -6.95
N VAL A 401 18.14 12.16 -6.55
CA VAL A 401 19.52 11.65 -6.38
C VAL A 401 20.25 12.41 -5.25
N PHE A 402 21.24 11.79 -4.61
CA PHE A 402 22.10 12.44 -3.62
C PHE A 402 23.37 13.03 -4.26
N PRO A 403 24.01 14.05 -3.64
CA PRO A 403 25.31 14.54 -4.09
C PRO A 403 26.35 13.42 -4.14
N GLY A 404 27.03 13.28 -5.29
CA GLY A 404 28.03 12.25 -5.55
C GLY A 404 27.47 10.89 -5.99
N LEU A 405 26.16 10.66 -5.94
CA LEU A 405 25.50 9.43 -6.39
C LEU A 405 24.83 9.62 -7.76
N THR A 406 24.30 8.54 -8.31
CA THR A 406 23.81 8.49 -9.69
C THR A 406 22.34 8.07 -9.82
N ARG A 407 21.73 8.53 -10.91
CA ARG A 407 20.42 8.10 -11.41
C ARG A 407 20.53 7.79 -12.89
N THR A 408 20.18 6.59 -13.29
CA THR A 408 20.05 6.18 -14.69
C THR A 408 18.72 6.65 -15.25
N VAL A 409 18.71 7.22 -16.45
CA VAL A 409 17.52 7.59 -17.21
C VAL A 409 17.60 7.01 -18.61
N THR A 410 16.51 6.38 -19.05
CA THR A 410 16.36 5.83 -20.40
C THR A 410 15.43 6.71 -21.23
N ALA A 411 15.84 7.07 -22.44
CA ALA A 411 15.02 7.78 -23.42
C ALA A 411 14.51 6.81 -24.49
N LEU A 412 13.22 6.49 -24.44
CA LEU A 412 12.56 5.62 -25.41
C LEU A 412 11.94 6.47 -26.52
N GLY A 413 12.42 6.32 -27.75
CA GLY A 413 11.88 7.02 -28.91
C GLY A 413 10.52 6.47 -29.33
N HIS A 414 9.60 7.35 -29.74
CA HIS A 414 8.31 6.94 -30.28
C HIS A 414 7.87 7.80 -31.46
N ASP A 415 6.93 7.29 -32.25
CA ASP A 415 6.25 8.04 -33.30
C ASP A 415 4.93 8.70 -32.83
N ASP A 416 4.15 9.21 -33.78
CA ASP A 416 2.87 9.87 -33.56
C ASP A 416 1.77 8.94 -33.01
N ALA A 417 1.89 7.61 -33.18
CA ALA A 417 1.01 6.62 -32.55
C ALA A 417 1.55 6.09 -31.21
N HIS A 418 2.67 6.65 -30.73
CA HIS A 418 3.43 6.16 -29.58
C HIS A 418 4.00 4.74 -29.76
N ASP A 419 4.14 4.29 -31.01
CA ASP A 419 4.86 3.06 -31.33
C ASP A 419 6.37 3.27 -31.13
N PRO A 420 7.11 2.27 -30.64
CA PRO A 420 8.55 2.41 -30.40
C PRO A 420 9.33 2.63 -31.70
N VAL A 421 10.20 3.64 -31.70
CA VAL A 421 11.11 3.97 -32.81
C VAL A 421 12.55 4.01 -32.29
N PRO A 422 13.51 3.28 -32.91
CA PRO A 422 14.91 3.36 -32.54
C PRO A 422 15.44 4.80 -32.61
N ALA A 423 16.10 5.25 -31.55
CA ALA A 423 16.61 6.62 -31.46
C ALA A 423 18.03 6.66 -30.88
N THR A 424 18.75 7.74 -31.16
CA THR A 424 20.12 7.98 -30.67
C THR A 424 20.23 9.41 -30.11
N PRO A 425 19.57 9.71 -28.98
CA PRO A 425 19.55 11.05 -28.44
C PRO A 425 20.94 11.52 -27.97
N THR A 426 21.08 12.84 -27.98
CA THR A 426 22.15 13.55 -27.28
C THR A 426 21.61 14.10 -25.97
N TRP A 427 22.42 14.03 -24.91
CA TRP A 427 22.01 14.42 -23.57
C TRP A 427 22.60 15.77 -23.16
N SER A 428 21.82 16.56 -22.44
CA SER A 428 22.24 17.86 -21.89
C SER A 428 21.60 18.08 -20.52
N ALA A 429 22.29 18.83 -19.65
CA ALA A 429 21.76 19.24 -18.35
C ALA A 429 21.83 20.76 -18.24
N GLU A 430 20.74 21.37 -17.76
CA GLU A 430 20.67 22.78 -17.38
C GLU A 430 20.62 22.90 -15.85
N GLY A 431 21.41 23.84 -15.30
CA GLY A 431 21.64 23.96 -13.87
C GLY A 431 23.03 23.46 -13.46
N ASP A 432 23.41 23.74 -12.21
CA ASP A 432 24.68 23.30 -11.61
C ASP A 432 24.50 22.24 -10.52
N ALA A 433 23.24 21.85 -10.22
CA ALA A 433 22.91 20.83 -9.24
C ALA A 433 23.27 19.41 -9.70
N ALA A 434 23.14 19.10 -10.99
CA ALA A 434 23.45 17.78 -11.56
C ALA A 434 24.31 17.86 -12.82
N GLN A 435 25.01 16.78 -13.12
CA GLN A 435 25.70 16.55 -14.39
C GLN A 435 25.09 15.34 -15.09
N VAL A 436 25.12 15.33 -16.42
CA VAL A 436 24.67 14.20 -17.22
C VAL A 436 25.82 13.70 -18.09
N ASP A 437 26.02 12.40 -18.09
CA ASP A 437 26.86 11.68 -19.05
C ASP A 437 26.01 10.57 -19.66
N GLY A 438 25.80 10.62 -20.97
CA GLY A 438 24.89 9.71 -21.64
C GLY A 438 25.28 9.49 -23.09
N ALA A 439 25.00 8.29 -23.57
CA ALA A 439 25.23 7.91 -24.96
C ALA A 439 24.06 7.07 -25.43
N GLU A 440 23.55 7.38 -26.62
CA GLU A 440 22.38 6.70 -27.17
C GLU A 440 21.19 6.85 -26.20
N GLU A 441 20.43 5.78 -25.96
CA GLU A 441 19.17 5.79 -25.21
C GLU A 441 19.36 5.91 -23.69
N ILE A 442 20.57 5.78 -23.14
CA ILE A 442 20.80 5.74 -21.69
C ILE A 442 21.72 6.90 -21.26
N ALA A 443 21.31 7.60 -20.20
CA ALA A 443 22.14 8.57 -19.50
C ALA A 443 22.26 8.25 -18.01
N THR A 444 23.45 8.53 -17.47
CA THR A 444 23.72 8.55 -16.04
C THR A 444 23.77 10.01 -15.58
N ILE A 445 22.93 10.33 -14.61
CA ILE A 445 22.83 11.66 -14.01
C ILE A 445 23.52 11.60 -12.65
N THR A 446 24.55 12.42 -12.45
CA THR A 446 25.29 12.49 -11.19
C THR A 446 24.87 13.75 -10.41
N GLY A 447 24.45 13.57 -9.16
CA GLY A 447 24.20 14.69 -8.25
C GLY A 447 25.51 15.41 -7.91
N VAL A 448 25.53 16.74 -7.97
CA VAL A 448 26.72 17.56 -7.70
C VAL A 448 26.55 18.37 -6.41
N GLN A 449 25.44 19.08 -6.28
CA GLN A 449 25.10 19.86 -5.10
C GLN A 449 23.57 19.94 -4.95
N PRO A 450 23.05 20.15 -3.73
CA PRO A 450 21.61 20.24 -3.50
C PRO A 450 20.94 21.30 -4.38
N GLY A 451 19.79 20.97 -4.96
CA GLY A 451 19.05 21.84 -5.88
C GLY A 451 18.40 21.08 -7.03
N THR A 452 17.87 21.80 -8.02
CA THR A 452 17.21 21.19 -9.18
C THR A 452 18.05 21.38 -10.46
N ALA A 453 17.98 20.41 -11.37
CA ALA A 453 18.56 20.49 -12.71
C ALA A 453 17.60 19.86 -13.71
N THR A 454 17.50 20.43 -14.91
CA THR A 454 16.67 19.87 -15.99
C THR A 454 17.57 19.10 -16.95
N VAL A 455 17.30 17.81 -17.14
CA VAL A 455 18.04 16.94 -18.06
C VAL A 455 17.19 16.71 -19.30
N ALA A 456 17.83 16.75 -20.47
CA ALA A 456 17.13 16.64 -21.73
C ALA A 456 17.78 15.65 -22.68
N ALA A 457 16.96 14.82 -23.31
CA ALA A 457 17.31 14.01 -24.47
C ALA A 457 16.91 14.76 -25.75
N SER A 458 17.77 14.78 -26.77
CA SER A 458 17.47 15.50 -28.01
C SER A 458 18.04 14.81 -29.25
N GLU A 459 17.23 14.71 -30.31
CA GLU A 459 17.64 14.24 -31.64
C GLU A 459 17.00 15.09 -32.74
N GLY A 460 17.83 15.80 -33.52
CA GLY A 460 17.34 16.76 -34.51
C GLY A 460 16.62 17.94 -33.85
N ASP A 461 15.33 18.12 -34.18
CA ASP A 461 14.46 19.15 -33.59
C ASP A 461 13.62 18.62 -32.42
N ILE A 462 13.72 17.31 -32.11
CA ILE A 462 12.95 16.64 -31.05
C ILE A 462 13.71 16.74 -29.74
N ARG A 463 12.99 17.08 -28.67
CA ARG A 463 13.55 17.28 -27.34
C ARG A 463 12.52 16.93 -26.28
N GLU A 464 12.93 16.11 -25.32
CA GLU A 464 12.16 15.78 -24.12
C GLU A 464 13.00 16.12 -22.88
N GLU A 465 12.35 16.55 -21.80
CA GLU A 465 13.00 17.03 -20.58
C GLU A 465 12.47 16.31 -19.34
N ILE A 466 13.35 16.09 -18.36
CA ILE A 466 13.02 15.58 -17.04
C ILE A 466 13.72 16.44 -15.98
N ASP A 467 12.97 16.87 -14.98
CA ASP A 467 13.53 17.60 -13.85
C ASP A 467 14.10 16.63 -12.81
N ILE A 468 15.34 16.87 -12.40
CA ILE A 468 16.08 16.10 -11.41
C ILE A 468 16.23 16.94 -10.15
N THR A 469 15.89 16.33 -9.02
CA THR A 469 16.09 16.93 -7.71
C THR A 469 17.30 16.28 -7.03
N VAL A 470 18.32 17.09 -6.75
CA VAL A 470 19.48 16.67 -5.95
C VAL A 470 19.20 17.03 -4.50
N LEU A 471 19.12 16.00 -3.66
CA LEU A 471 18.84 16.10 -2.23
C LEU A 471 20.04 16.66 -1.45
N ASP A 472 19.88 16.80 -0.13
CA ASP A 472 20.97 17.10 0.79
C ASP A 472 21.96 15.93 0.92
N GLU A 473 23.00 16.06 1.76
CA GLU A 473 23.95 14.97 1.99
C GLU A 473 23.25 13.72 2.54
N LEU A 474 23.64 12.55 2.02
CA LEU A 474 23.13 11.26 2.48
C LEU A 474 23.46 11.06 3.96
N ALA A 475 22.44 11.01 4.82
CA ALA A 475 22.57 10.85 6.26
C ALA A 475 22.49 9.39 6.71
N ARG A 476 21.63 8.58 6.06
CA ARG A 476 21.46 7.15 6.38
C ARG A 476 20.96 6.33 5.19
N ILE A 477 21.18 5.02 5.26
CA ILE A 477 20.68 4.04 4.29
C ILE A 477 19.75 3.07 5.02
N ALA A 478 18.62 2.71 4.42
CA ALA A 478 17.77 1.61 4.88
C ALA A 478 17.61 0.57 3.76
N PRO A 479 17.84 -0.73 4.05
CA PRO A 479 17.52 -1.80 3.14
C PRO A 479 16.02 -2.13 3.19
N ASN A 480 15.49 -2.73 2.12
CA ASN A 480 14.13 -3.30 2.10
C ASN A 480 13.96 -4.44 3.12
N THR A 481 15.04 -5.16 3.43
CA THR A 481 15.08 -6.17 4.50
C THR A 481 16.41 -6.13 5.27
N THR A 482 16.37 -6.40 6.57
CA THR A 482 17.57 -6.55 7.40
C THR A 482 18.04 -8.01 7.52
N LEU A 483 17.16 -8.98 7.19
CA LEU A 483 17.46 -10.41 7.15
C LEU A 483 16.88 -11.01 5.87
N LEU A 484 17.74 -11.61 5.06
CA LEU A 484 17.35 -12.36 3.88
C LEU A 484 17.62 -13.86 4.12
N SER A 485 16.56 -14.64 4.27
CA SER A 485 16.65 -16.09 4.43
C SER A 485 16.42 -16.80 3.09
N LEU A 486 17.36 -17.66 2.71
CA LEU A 486 17.34 -18.43 1.47
C LEU A 486 17.35 -19.92 1.84
N SER A 487 16.40 -20.70 1.30
CA SER A 487 16.21 -22.10 1.70
C SER A 487 17.35 -23.02 1.26
N ASP A 488 17.98 -22.74 0.13
CA ASP A 488 19.01 -23.59 -0.48
C ASP A 488 19.85 -22.81 -1.51
N GLU A 489 20.70 -23.53 -2.27
CA GLU A 489 21.58 -22.96 -3.29
C GLU A 489 20.89 -22.51 -4.59
N ASP A 490 19.66 -22.94 -4.83
CA ASP A 490 18.86 -22.57 -6.01
C ASP A 490 17.92 -21.37 -5.71
N SER A 491 17.79 -21.02 -4.43
CA SER A 491 16.99 -19.91 -3.95
C SER A 491 17.66 -18.57 -4.23
N THR A 492 16.89 -17.55 -4.61
CA THR A 492 17.42 -16.18 -4.78
C THR A 492 16.61 -15.20 -3.97
N GLY A 493 17.24 -14.09 -3.58
CA GLY A 493 16.58 -13.00 -2.88
C GLY A 493 16.95 -11.64 -3.45
N ARG A 494 16.32 -10.57 -2.97
CA ARG A 494 16.55 -9.21 -3.46
C ARG A 494 16.81 -8.24 -2.34
N ILE A 495 17.87 -7.45 -2.49
CA ILE A 495 18.22 -6.34 -1.60
C ILE A 495 18.10 -5.04 -2.40
N GLU A 496 17.24 -4.14 -1.93
CA GLU A 496 17.14 -2.76 -2.41
C GLU A 496 17.47 -1.78 -1.30
N LEU A 497 18.07 -0.65 -1.66
CA LEU A 497 18.52 0.36 -0.71
C LEU A 497 17.82 1.68 -0.97
N THR A 498 17.34 2.30 0.10
CA THR A 498 16.83 3.67 0.10
C THR A 498 17.76 4.54 0.93
N GLY A 499 18.27 5.61 0.33
CA GLY A 499 19.01 6.65 1.04
C GLY A 499 18.05 7.70 1.61
N PHE A 500 18.45 8.33 2.71
CA PHE A 500 17.73 9.44 3.35
C PHE A 500 18.72 10.55 3.69
N ASP A 501 18.36 11.80 3.40
CA ASP A 501 19.05 12.95 3.99
C ASP A 501 18.62 13.17 5.46
N ALA A 502 19.18 14.19 6.11
CA ALA A 502 18.89 14.50 7.50
C ALA A 502 17.46 15.02 7.74
N ALA A 503 16.79 15.48 6.69
CA ALA A 503 15.39 15.91 6.67
C ALA A 503 14.43 14.73 6.41
N GLY A 504 14.94 13.56 6.06
CA GLY A 504 14.12 12.39 5.75
C GLY A 504 13.56 12.37 4.33
N TYR A 505 14.02 13.24 3.42
CA TYR A 505 13.78 13.03 1.99
C TYR A 505 14.56 11.81 1.54
N ARG A 506 13.91 11.00 0.71
CA ARG A 506 14.45 9.72 0.26
C ARG A 506 14.70 9.69 -1.24
N ALA A 507 15.69 8.89 -1.62
CA ALA A 507 15.89 8.44 -2.99
C ALA A 507 16.43 6.99 -2.98
N PRO A 508 15.97 6.13 -3.90
CA PRO A 508 16.53 4.79 -4.06
C PRO A 508 18.01 4.88 -4.47
N LEU A 509 18.85 3.95 -4.03
CA LEU A 509 20.27 3.92 -4.41
C LEU A 509 20.49 2.90 -5.51
N GLU A 510 21.23 3.26 -6.56
CA GLU A 510 21.55 2.31 -7.63
C GLU A 510 22.72 1.40 -7.23
N PRO A 511 22.75 0.14 -7.71
CA PRO A 511 23.85 -0.78 -7.44
C PRO A 511 25.25 -0.23 -7.79
N ALA A 512 25.33 0.68 -8.78
CA ALA A 512 26.57 1.32 -9.20
C ALA A 512 27.19 2.24 -8.14
N ASP A 513 26.37 2.74 -7.20
CA ASP A 513 26.76 3.68 -6.15
C ASP A 513 27.09 2.99 -4.82
N VAL A 514 26.96 1.67 -4.75
CA VAL A 514 26.99 0.90 -3.50
C VAL A 514 28.21 -0.01 -3.47
N GLU A 515 29.09 0.22 -2.50
CA GLU A 515 30.18 -0.68 -2.18
C GLU A 515 29.68 -1.78 -1.25
N VAL A 516 29.84 -3.05 -1.66
CA VAL A 516 29.44 -4.22 -0.87
C VAL A 516 30.68 -4.89 -0.29
N SER A 517 30.66 -5.13 1.01
CA SER A 517 31.65 -5.94 1.72
C SER A 517 30.99 -7.00 2.61
N GLY A 518 31.75 -8.01 3.04
CA GLY A 518 31.18 -9.27 3.51
C GLY A 518 30.71 -10.19 2.37
N GLY A 519 30.25 -11.40 2.68
CA GLY A 519 29.65 -12.31 1.70
C GLY A 519 30.62 -13.15 0.86
N GLN A 520 31.93 -12.88 0.86
CA GLN A 520 32.86 -13.50 -0.09
C GLN A 520 32.89 -15.03 0.03
N GLY A 521 32.53 -15.71 -1.07
CA GLY A 521 32.48 -17.17 -1.15
C GLY A 521 31.25 -17.80 -0.49
N VAL A 522 30.26 -16.98 -0.08
CA VAL A 522 28.98 -17.42 0.50
C VAL A 522 27.82 -16.98 -0.39
N VAL A 523 27.81 -15.73 -0.86
CA VAL A 523 26.81 -15.18 -1.79
C VAL A 523 27.49 -14.32 -2.86
N ASP A 524 26.88 -14.28 -4.04
CA ASP A 524 27.12 -13.28 -5.08
C ASP A 524 25.97 -12.27 -5.10
N LEU A 525 26.29 -10.98 -5.22
CA LEU A 525 25.32 -9.90 -5.41
C LEU A 525 25.42 -9.41 -6.85
N VAL A 526 24.39 -9.69 -7.64
CA VAL A 526 24.30 -9.32 -9.06
C VAL A 526 23.39 -8.09 -9.18
N PRO A 527 23.86 -6.96 -9.75
CA PRO A 527 22.99 -5.83 -10.06
C PRO A 527 21.78 -6.28 -10.89
N ASP A 528 20.58 -5.92 -10.44
CA ASP A 528 19.32 -6.29 -11.05
C ASP A 528 18.29 -5.15 -10.89
N GLY A 529 18.14 -4.38 -11.97
CA GLY A 529 17.43 -3.11 -11.97
C GLY A 529 18.01 -2.14 -10.93
N THR A 530 17.18 -1.78 -9.96
CA THR A 530 17.45 -0.80 -8.90
C THR A 530 18.08 -1.40 -7.64
N GLY A 531 18.34 -2.72 -7.63
CA GLY A 531 18.84 -3.43 -6.46
C GLY A 531 19.82 -4.54 -6.81
N PHE A 532 20.05 -5.42 -5.84
CA PHE A 532 20.90 -6.59 -5.98
C PHE A 532 20.07 -7.86 -5.89
N ARG A 533 20.22 -8.74 -6.87
CA ARG A 533 19.81 -10.14 -6.75
C ARG A 533 20.91 -10.90 -6.02
N VAL A 534 20.55 -11.56 -4.92
CA VAL A 534 21.44 -12.31 -4.05
C VAL A 534 21.37 -13.78 -4.45
N GLU A 535 22.50 -14.33 -4.89
CA GLU A 535 22.67 -15.73 -5.29
C GLU A 535 23.56 -16.46 -4.28
N PRO A 536 23.10 -17.55 -3.64
CA PRO A 536 23.93 -18.40 -2.83
C PRO A 536 25.07 -19.08 -3.60
N LEU A 537 26.21 -19.25 -2.95
CA LEU A 537 27.35 -20.03 -3.45
C LEU A 537 27.58 -21.33 -2.66
N THR A 538 26.81 -21.54 -1.59
CA THR A 538 26.89 -22.67 -0.66
C THR A 538 25.50 -23.07 -0.21
N GLY A 539 25.25 -24.35 0.06
CA GLY A 539 23.93 -24.84 0.53
C GLY A 539 23.62 -24.58 2.00
N ASP A 540 24.62 -24.22 2.83
CA ASP A 540 24.44 -23.88 4.24
C ASP A 540 25.45 -22.80 4.67
N ALA A 541 24.97 -21.64 5.13
CA ALA A 541 25.84 -20.56 5.64
C ALA A 541 25.05 -19.45 6.34
N SER A 542 25.76 -18.59 7.06
CA SER A 542 25.25 -17.29 7.49
C SER A 542 26.32 -16.22 7.32
N VAL A 543 25.95 -15.08 6.79
CA VAL A 543 26.87 -13.98 6.52
C VAL A 543 26.22 -12.63 6.74
N LEU A 544 27.01 -11.66 7.19
CA LEU A 544 26.60 -10.28 7.31
C LEU A 544 27.20 -9.48 6.16
N LEU A 545 26.35 -8.90 5.33
CA LEU A 545 26.74 -7.96 4.27
C LEU A 545 26.76 -6.56 4.84
N THR A 546 27.78 -5.77 4.49
CA THR A 546 27.84 -4.33 4.73
C THR A 546 27.75 -3.61 3.40
N LEU A 547 26.73 -2.76 3.25
CA LEU A 547 26.47 -1.97 2.06
C LEU A 547 26.74 -0.49 2.38
N GLU A 548 27.67 0.13 1.67
CA GLU A 548 28.12 1.50 1.91
C GLU A 548 27.90 2.36 0.65
N ALA A 549 27.38 3.58 0.83
CA ALA A 549 27.28 4.59 -0.21
C ALA A 549 27.52 5.98 0.39
N ALA A 550 28.33 6.82 -0.26
CA ALA A 550 28.68 8.18 0.18
C ALA A 550 29.04 8.32 1.68
N GLY A 551 29.66 7.30 2.28
CA GLY A 551 30.07 7.27 3.69
C GLY A 551 28.98 6.85 4.69
N ALA A 552 27.73 6.67 4.24
CA ALA A 552 26.68 6.03 5.02
C ALA A 552 26.71 4.51 4.77
N GLN A 553 26.41 3.71 5.80
CA GLN A 553 26.43 2.25 5.71
C GLN A 553 25.19 1.63 6.36
N THR A 554 24.79 0.47 5.84
CA THR A 554 23.81 -0.42 6.47
C THR A 554 24.26 -1.86 6.34
N GLN A 555 23.63 -2.76 7.10
CA GLN A 555 23.97 -4.18 7.10
C GLN A 555 22.74 -5.04 6.89
N VAL A 556 22.91 -6.11 6.13
CA VAL A 556 21.89 -7.13 5.84
C VAL A 556 22.47 -8.49 6.16
N ALA A 557 21.81 -9.23 7.04
CA ALA A 557 22.16 -10.61 7.30
C ALA A 557 21.57 -11.50 6.20
N VAL A 558 22.35 -12.47 5.71
CA VAL A 558 21.89 -13.49 4.78
C VAL A 558 22.14 -14.86 5.37
N THR A 559 21.10 -15.68 5.43
CA THR A 559 21.17 -17.06 5.91
C THR A 559 20.78 -18.01 4.79
N ILE A 560 21.57 -19.06 4.57
CA ILE A 560 21.32 -20.07 3.53
C ILE A 560 21.19 -21.43 4.19
N GLY A 561 20.22 -22.22 3.73
CA GLY A 561 19.95 -23.55 4.24
C GLY A 561 19.02 -23.54 5.45
N LEU A 562 18.28 -24.63 5.64
CA LEU A 562 17.44 -24.86 6.81
C LEU A 562 17.97 -26.07 7.62
N VAL A 563 17.98 -25.96 8.94
CA VAL A 563 18.30 -27.06 9.85
C VAL A 563 17.03 -27.48 10.58
N GLU A 564 16.73 -28.79 10.58
CA GLU A 564 15.60 -29.33 11.34
C GLU A 564 16.01 -29.52 12.82
N GLU A 565 15.30 -28.86 13.73
CA GLU A 565 15.47 -29.00 15.18
C GLU A 565 14.21 -29.55 15.86
N MET A 566 14.38 -30.33 16.93
CA MET A 566 13.27 -30.90 17.69
C MET A 566 12.74 -29.90 18.72
N ALA A 567 11.47 -29.52 18.61
CA ALA A 567 10.79 -28.64 19.56
C ALA A 567 10.06 -29.43 20.67
N ALA A 568 9.40 -30.55 20.34
CA ALA A 568 8.77 -31.42 21.32
C ALA A 568 8.71 -32.89 20.86
N ASP A 569 9.25 -33.82 21.66
CA ASP A 569 9.25 -35.26 21.38
C ASP A 569 8.11 -36.03 22.09
N PHE A 570 7.24 -35.29 22.81
CA PHE A 570 6.16 -35.81 23.64
C PHE A 570 6.60 -36.84 24.71
N ALA A 571 7.85 -36.79 25.19
CA ALA A 571 8.30 -37.65 26.29
C ALA A 571 7.44 -37.49 27.58
N ASP A 572 6.80 -36.34 27.74
CA ASP A 572 5.90 -35.94 28.82
C ASP A 572 4.41 -36.06 28.44
N ALA A 573 4.05 -36.86 27.43
CA ALA A 573 2.68 -36.99 26.91
C ALA A 573 1.58 -37.21 27.96
N SER A 574 1.91 -37.75 29.14
CA SER A 574 0.94 -37.95 30.23
C SER A 574 0.51 -36.66 30.94
N ASP A 575 1.28 -35.58 30.79
CA ASP A 575 1.04 -34.30 31.45
C ASP A 575 0.40 -33.26 30.51
N TRP A 576 0.26 -33.59 29.22
CA TRP A 576 -0.47 -32.78 28.25
C TRP A 576 -1.96 -32.73 28.58
N THR A 577 -2.58 -31.58 28.34
CA THR A 577 -3.98 -31.33 28.68
C THR A 577 -4.82 -31.11 27.43
N ILE A 578 -6.12 -31.32 27.58
CA ILE A 578 -7.09 -31.13 26.50
C ILE A 578 -8.16 -30.12 26.88
N SER A 579 -8.51 -29.26 25.91
CA SER A 579 -9.67 -28.38 26.02
C SER A 579 -10.48 -28.41 24.72
N PHE A 580 -11.71 -27.91 24.76
CA PHE A 580 -12.63 -28.01 23.63
C PHE A 580 -13.37 -26.69 23.37
N ALA A 581 -13.64 -26.43 22.10
CA ALA A 581 -14.65 -25.46 21.67
C ALA A 581 -15.86 -26.21 21.12
N ARG A 582 -16.97 -26.22 21.88
CA ARG A 582 -18.26 -26.83 21.47
C ARG A 582 -18.15 -28.32 21.08
N ALA A 583 -17.22 -29.03 21.70
CA ALA A 583 -16.98 -30.47 21.55
C ALA A 583 -16.67 -31.10 22.92
N THR A 584 -16.58 -32.44 22.97
CA THR A 584 -16.17 -33.21 24.16
C THR A 584 -15.27 -34.37 23.75
N GLY A 585 -14.50 -34.93 24.69
CA GLY A 585 -13.62 -36.08 24.44
C GLY A 585 -12.52 -36.17 25.51
N ASP A 586 -11.43 -36.88 25.20
CA ASP A 586 -10.34 -37.17 26.14
C ASP A 586 -8.95 -37.09 25.45
N ILE A 587 -7.89 -37.00 26.26
CA ILE A 587 -6.49 -37.12 25.82
C ILE A 587 -5.81 -38.29 26.52
N GLU A 588 -5.09 -39.11 25.77
CA GLU A 588 -4.36 -40.28 26.26
C GLU A 588 -2.95 -40.36 25.66
N THR A 589 -2.03 -41.04 26.31
CA THR A 589 -0.72 -41.33 25.72
C THR A 589 -0.84 -42.41 24.63
N THR A 590 -0.03 -42.30 23.59
CA THR A 590 0.02 -43.25 22.48
C THR A 590 1.44 -43.42 21.94
N GLN A 591 1.61 -44.30 20.96
CA GLN A 591 2.87 -44.45 20.23
C GLN A 591 2.79 -43.78 18.85
N GLY A 592 3.74 -42.89 18.60
CA GLY A 592 4.03 -42.25 17.32
C GLY A 592 4.70 -43.19 16.31
N PRO A 593 5.10 -42.66 15.14
CA PRO A 593 5.91 -43.37 14.17
C PRO A 593 7.19 -43.95 14.80
N ASP A 594 7.56 -45.16 14.41
CA ASP A 594 8.74 -45.89 14.92
C ASP A 594 8.76 -46.14 16.44
N GLY A 595 7.60 -46.05 17.11
CA GLY A 595 7.46 -46.31 18.54
C GLY A 595 7.84 -45.13 19.44
N ARG A 596 7.95 -43.92 18.87
CA ARG A 596 8.13 -42.66 19.60
C ARG A 596 6.92 -42.33 20.48
N SER A 597 7.07 -41.40 21.41
CA SER A 597 5.98 -40.97 22.28
C SER A 597 5.01 -40.07 21.52
N GLY A 598 3.73 -40.11 21.88
CA GLY A 598 2.74 -39.21 21.31
C GLY A 598 1.51 -39.06 22.19
N VAL A 599 0.65 -38.10 21.84
CA VAL A 599 -0.66 -37.90 22.46
C VAL A 599 -1.76 -38.29 21.48
N ARG A 600 -2.83 -38.88 21.98
CA ARG A 600 -4.04 -39.21 21.23
C ARG A 600 -5.21 -38.44 21.80
N LEU A 601 -5.90 -37.71 20.93
CA LEU A 601 -7.11 -36.97 21.26
C LEU A 601 -8.30 -37.73 20.68
N THR A 602 -9.30 -37.98 21.52
CA THR A 602 -10.63 -38.38 21.06
C THR A 602 -11.55 -37.16 21.10
N TYR A 603 -12.50 -37.07 20.18
CA TYR A 603 -13.43 -35.95 20.14
C TYR A 603 -14.79 -36.33 19.54
N ASP A 604 -15.83 -35.68 20.05
CA ASP A 604 -17.19 -35.71 19.54
C ASP A 604 -17.50 -34.38 18.84
N PHE A 605 -17.52 -34.41 17.50
CA PHE A 605 -17.85 -33.29 16.63
C PHE A 605 -19.28 -33.39 16.05
N THR A 606 -20.20 -34.09 16.73
CA THR A 606 -21.61 -34.18 16.36
C THR A 606 -22.43 -32.91 16.70
N GLY A 607 -21.84 -31.94 17.39
CA GLY A 607 -22.45 -30.63 17.65
C GLY A 607 -22.50 -29.72 16.40
N PRO A 608 -23.37 -28.68 16.38
CA PRO A 608 -23.44 -27.69 15.30
C PRO A 608 -22.30 -26.65 15.35
N ASN A 609 -22.15 -25.86 14.28
CA ASN A 609 -21.11 -24.81 14.09
C ASN A 609 -19.69 -25.38 14.04
N THR A 610 -18.65 -24.55 14.20
CA THR A 610 -17.24 -24.99 14.26
C THR A 610 -16.90 -25.64 15.59
N ARG A 611 -16.25 -26.82 15.58
CA ARG A 611 -15.87 -27.58 16.76
C ARG A 611 -14.37 -27.80 16.77
N ALA A 612 -13.74 -27.75 17.93
CA ALA A 612 -12.30 -27.97 18.04
C ALA A 612 -11.91 -28.71 19.33
N ALA A 613 -10.82 -29.49 19.24
CA ALA A 613 -10.18 -30.19 20.34
C ALA A 613 -8.69 -29.82 20.39
N TYR A 614 -8.27 -29.13 21.46
CA TYR A 614 -6.93 -28.55 21.61
C TYR A 614 -6.07 -29.39 22.55
N ALA A 615 -4.84 -29.72 22.12
CA ALA A 615 -3.81 -30.34 22.95
C ALA A 615 -2.78 -29.30 23.36
N ALA A 616 -2.68 -29.02 24.65
CA ALA A 616 -1.74 -28.05 25.21
C ALA A 616 -0.66 -28.76 26.06
N PRO A 617 0.60 -28.31 25.98
CA PRO A 617 1.70 -28.85 26.79
C PRO A 617 1.51 -28.50 28.29
N PRO A 618 2.19 -29.21 29.20
CA PRO A 618 2.14 -28.90 30.63
C PRO A 618 2.69 -27.50 30.96
N GLU A 619 3.72 -27.06 30.23
CA GLU A 619 4.24 -25.69 30.27
C GLU A 619 4.50 -25.19 28.84
N PRO A 620 4.15 -23.95 28.48
CA PRO A 620 4.47 -23.39 27.16
C PRO A 620 5.99 -23.26 26.98
N PHE A 621 6.50 -23.73 25.84
CA PHE A 621 7.92 -23.76 25.49
C PHE A 621 8.21 -22.97 24.21
N ASP A 622 9.45 -22.51 24.04
CA ASP A 622 9.88 -21.80 22.84
C ASP A 622 10.21 -22.79 21.72
N LEU A 623 9.71 -22.53 20.53
CA LEU A 623 10.17 -23.14 19.29
C LEU A 623 11.61 -22.66 19.05
N PRO A 624 12.56 -23.58 18.76
CA PRO A 624 13.95 -23.19 18.53
C PRO A 624 14.10 -22.19 17.39
N GLY A 625 15.04 -21.25 17.52
CA GLY A 625 15.47 -20.32 16.46
C GLY A 625 14.37 -19.42 15.88
N GLN A 626 14.50 -19.14 14.57
CA GLN A 626 13.53 -18.40 13.75
C GLN A 626 12.93 -19.32 12.68
N PRO A 627 11.98 -20.20 13.06
CA PRO A 627 11.54 -21.27 12.18
C PRO A 627 10.72 -20.76 11.00
N GLN A 628 11.12 -21.13 9.79
CA GLN A 628 10.35 -20.87 8.56
C GLN A 628 9.14 -21.82 8.48
N THR A 629 9.34 -23.06 8.93
CA THR A 629 8.26 -24.05 9.03
C THR A 629 8.31 -24.76 10.37
N VAL A 630 7.14 -25.15 10.86
CA VAL A 630 6.96 -26.11 11.95
C VAL A 630 6.42 -27.40 11.35
N LYS A 631 6.89 -28.57 11.76
CA LYS A 631 6.38 -29.86 11.31
C LYS A 631 5.89 -30.68 12.49
N ALA A 632 4.86 -31.47 12.29
CA ALA A 632 4.43 -32.46 13.27
C ALA A 632 3.98 -33.76 12.61
N TRP A 633 4.28 -34.90 13.23
CA TRP A 633 3.65 -36.15 12.84
C TRP A 633 2.21 -36.17 13.34
N VAL A 634 1.27 -36.41 12.42
CA VAL A 634 -0.16 -36.43 12.68
C VAL A 634 -0.78 -37.72 12.17
N ARG A 635 -1.50 -38.41 13.05
CA ARG A 635 -2.29 -39.59 12.70
C ARG A 635 -3.72 -39.21 12.35
N GLY A 636 -4.05 -39.18 11.07
CA GLY A 636 -5.41 -38.92 10.58
C GLY A 636 -6.37 -40.10 10.79
N ASP A 637 -7.66 -39.78 10.93
CA ASP A 637 -8.77 -40.74 11.00
C ASP A 637 -9.62 -40.79 9.72
N GLY A 638 -9.27 -39.99 8.70
CA GLY A 638 -9.94 -39.95 7.40
C GLY A 638 -11.24 -39.14 7.38
N ASN A 639 -11.64 -38.50 8.49
CA ASN A 639 -12.86 -37.70 8.55
C ASN A 639 -12.71 -36.30 7.93
N GLY A 640 -11.49 -35.89 7.59
CA GLY A 640 -11.22 -34.60 6.95
C GLY A 640 -11.27 -33.41 7.92
N SER A 641 -10.86 -33.61 9.18
CA SER A 641 -10.68 -32.50 10.13
C SER A 641 -9.43 -31.68 9.79
N TRP A 642 -9.45 -30.38 10.05
CA TRP A 642 -8.32 -29.48 9.78
C TRP A 642 -7.38 -29.43 10.99
N ILE A 643 -6.08 -29.62 10.77
CA ILE A 643 -5.06 -29.55 11.83
C ILE A 643 -4.37 -28.19 11.82
N ARG A 644 -4.25 -27.59 13.00
CA ARG A 644 -3.71 -26.24 13.19
C ARG A 644 -2.86 -26.19 14.47
N MET A 645 -1.93 -25.26 14.54
CA MET A 645 -1.15 -24.94 15.74
C MET A 645 -1.35 -23.48 16.12
N ARG A 646 -1.15 -23.17 17.39
CA ARG A 646 -1.04 -21.79 17.86
C ARG A 646 0.26 -21.60 18.62
N ALA A 647 0.87 -20.44 18.41
CA ALA A 647 2.05 -19.99 19.13
C ALA A 647 1.90 -18.50 19.44
N HIS A 648 2.55 -18.04 20.50
CA HIS A 648 2.74 -16.61 20.73
C HIS A 648 4.05 -16.17 20.09
N ASP A 649 4.07 -15.04 19.41
CA ASP A 649 5.34 -14.40 19.03
C ASP A 649 6.04 -13.75 20.25
N SER A 650 7.19 -13.11 20.02
CA SER A 650 7.94 -12.43 21.09
C SER A 650 7.21 -11.22 21.69
N GLN A 651 6.15 -10.74 21.04
CA GLN A 651 5.28 -9.65 21.48
C GLN A 651 4.02 -10.15 22.20
N GLY A 652 3.83 -11.47 22.27
CA GLY A 652 2.68 -12.12 22.90
C GLY A 652 1.47 -12.28 21.98
N THR A 653 1.56 -11.93 20.70
CA THR A 653 0.49 -12.12 19.71
C THR A 653 0.26 -13.59 19.44
N LEU A 654 -0.98 -14.06 19.59
CA LEU A 654 -1.33 -15.45 19.29
C LEU A 654 -1.51 -15.64 17.79
N ILE A 655 -0.51 -16.22 17.12
CA ILE A 655 -0.58 -16.60 15.71
C ILE A 655 -1.12 -18.02 15.55
N THR A 656 -1.73 -18.30 14.39
CA THR A 656 -2.24 -19.63 14.06
C THR A 656 -1.60 -20.17 12.79
N LEU A 657 -0.88 -21.28 12.91
CA LEU A 657 -0.23 -21.97 11.80
C LEU A 657 -1.15 -23.08 11.28
N ASN A 658 -1.23 -23.25 9.96
CA ASN A 658 -2.17 -24.18 9.32
C ASN A 658 -1.42 -25.37 8.71
N GLY A 659 -1.76 -26.62 9.09
CA GLY A 659 -1.03 -27.82 8.66
C GLY A 659 -1.75 -28.68 7.60
N GLY A 660 -3.07 -28.49 7.41
CA GLY A 660 -3.85 -29.18 6.37
C GLY A 660 -4.91 -30.16 6.89
N TYR A 661 -5.71 -30.70 5.97
CA TYR A 661 -6.87 -31.56 6.28
C TYR A 661 -6.49 -33.04 6.36
N THR A 662 -7.05 -33.76 7.35
CA THR A 662 -6.80 -35.18 7.60
C THR A 662 -7.78 -36.09 6.83
N THR A 663 -7.72 -36.07 5.50
CA THR A 663 -8.54 -36.96 4.63
C THR A 663 -7.98 -38.39 4.51
N TYR A 664 -6.84 -38.64 5.14
CA TYR A 664 -6.11 -39.91 5.15
C TYR A 664 -6.24 -40.63 6.50
N THR A 665 -5.92 -41.93 6.51
CA THR A 665 -5.82 -42.74 7.73
C THR A 665 -4.37 -43.17 7.96
N GLY A 666 -3.86 -43.00 9.17
CA GLY A 666 -2.47 -43.34 9.51
C GLY A 666 -1.60 -42.10 9.74
N TRP A 667 -0.31 -42.30 9.96
CA TRP A 667 0.65 -41.24 10.26
C TRP A 667 1.20 -40.59 9.00
N GLU A 668 1.11 -39.26 8.93
CA GLU A 668 1.80 -38.42 7.94
C GLU A 668 2.43 -37.22 8.67
N GLN A 669 3.50 -36.65 8.13
CA GLN A 669 4.10 -35.45 8.67
C GLN A 669 3.44 -34.24 7.99
N LEU A 670 2.81 -33.38 8.79
CA LEU A 670 2.23 -32.12 8.31
C LEU A 670 3.23 -30.99 8.51
N THR A 671 3.32 -30.10 7.52
CA THR A 671 4.11 -28.87 7.55
C THR A 671 3.19 -27.69 7.79
N PHE A 672 3.61 -26.78 8.67
CA PHE A 672 2.91 -25.58 9.08
C PHE A 672 3.84 -24.40 8.78
N GLU A 673 3.55 -23.63 7.73
CA GLU A 673 4.31 -22.44 7.36
C GLU A 673 4.19 -21.37 8.45
N VAL A 674 5.31 -20.73 8.80
CA VAL A 674 5.32 -19.55 9.66
C VAL A 674 5.17 -18.31 8.77
N PRO A 675 4.18 -17.43 9.00
CA PRO A 675 3.97 -16.25 8.16
C PRO A 675 5.20 -15.35 8.09
N GLU A 676 5.50 -14.80 6.91
CA GLU A 676 6.51 -13.75 6.76
C GLU A 676 6.20 -12.55 7.67
N GLY A 677 7.24 -11.95 8.27
CA GLY A 677 7.10 -10.88 9.25
C GLY A 677 6.76 -11.33 10.68
N THR A 678 6.76 -12.64 10.97
CA THR A 678 6.60 -13.17 12.33
C THR A 678 7.80 -12.83 13.21
N GLU A 679 7.55 -12.29 14.42
CA GLU A 679 8.58 -11.93 15.39
C GLU A 679 8.97 -13.13 16.29
N TYR A 680 10.26 -13.31 16.56
CA TYR A 680 10.81 -14.46 17.30
C TYR A 680 11.37 -14.07 18.67
N PRO A 681 11.43 -14.99 19.67
CA PRO A 681 11.08 -16.42 19.61
C PRO A 681 9.57 -16.69 19.55
N LEU A 682 9.18 -17.79 18.91
CA LEU A 682 7.80 -18.30 18.94
C LEU A 682 7.60 -19.21 20.15
N ARG A 683 6.65 -18.89 21.01
CA ARG A 683 6.28 -19.71 22.17
C ARG A 683 5.06 -20.58 21.86
N PHE A 684 5.27 -21.88 21.72
CA PHE A 684 4.23 -22.85 21.38
C PHE A 684 3.09 -22.84 22.43
N HIS A 685 1.85 -22.74 21.96
CA HIS A 685 0.65 -22.71 22.80
C HIS A 685 -0.14 -24.02 22.72
N ASP A 686 -0.59 -24.44 21.52
CA ASP A 686 -1.24 -25.74 21.33
C ASP A 686 -1.23 -26.24 19.87
N ILE A 687 -1.52 -27.53 19.71
CA ILE A 687 -1.87 -28.16 18.44
C ILE A 687 -3.28 -28.74 18.55
N TYR A 688 -4.10 -28.56 17.52
CA TYR A 688 -5.53 -28.89 17.61
C TYR A 688 -6.13 -29.37 16.29
N SER A 689 -7.20 -30.16 16.41
CA SER A 689 -8.09 -30.53 15.31
C SER A 689 -9.35 -29.67 15.35
N VAL A 690 -9.77 -29.14 14.19
CA VAL A 690 -10.98 -28.34 14.02
C VAL A 690 -11.82 -28.82 12.84
N GLU A 691 -13.14 -28.89 13.03
CA GLU A 691 -14.11 -29.13 11.95
C GLU A 691 -14.96 -27.86 11.76
N PRO A 692 -14.71 -27.06 10.71
CA PRO A 692 -15.47 -25.84 10.44
C PRO A 692 -16.84 -26.11 9.83
N ARG A 693 -17.07 -27.27 9.20
CA ARG A 693 -18.31 -27.57 8.50
C ARG A 693 -19.41 -27.93 9.48
N GLY A 694 -20.41 -27.06 9.58
CA GLY A 694 -21.51 -27.19 10.52
C GLY A 694 -22.48 -28.33 10.20
N ASP A 695 -22.38 -29.00 9.07
CA ASP A 695 -23.18 -30.15 8.62
C ASP A 695 -22.46 -31.51 8.77
N ALA A 696 -21.12 -31.51 8.88
CA ALA A 696 -20.34 -32.70 9.22
C ALA A 696 -20.62 -33.16 10.65
N ARG A 697 -20.85 -34.46 10.85
CA ARG A 697 -21.28 -35.05 12.15
C ARG A 697 -20.62 -36.40 12.38
N TYR A 698 -19.63 -36.44 13.26
CA TYR A 698 -18.90 -37.67 13.59
C TYR A 698 -18.20 -37.58 14.95
N GLU A 699 -17.87 -38.74 15.50
CA GLU A 699 -16.88 -38.90 16.55
C GLU A 699 -15.58 -39.39 15.89
N GLY A 700 -14.44 -38.91 16.36
CA GLY A 700 -13.14 -39.18 15.74
C GLY A 700 -12.00 -39.25 16.74
N GLU A 701 -10.82 -39.57 16.23
CA GLU A 701 -9.57 -39.49 16.98
C GLU A 701 -8.45 -38.93 16.11
N THR A 702 -7.52 -38.19 16.70
CA THR A 702 -6.25 -37.84 16.04
C THR A 702 -5.11 -38.09 17.00
N SER A 703 -3.90 -38.27 16.51
CA SER A 703 -2.72 -38.36 17.36
C SER A 703 -1.59 -37.49 16.85
N PHE A 704 -0.79 -36.96 17.78
CA PHE A 704 0.35 -36.11 17.50
C PHE A 704 1.63 -36.72 18.09
N SER A 705 2.73 -36.61 17.36
CA SER A 705 4.08 -37.05 17.74
C SER A 705 5.07 -36.06 17.12
N ASP A 706 6.26 -35.89 17.73
CA ASP A 706 7.38 -35.05 17.28
C ASP A 706 6.99 -33.73 16.59
N ILE A 707 7.08 -32.63 17.32
CA ILE A 707 7.06 -31.29 16.73
C ILE A 707 8.52 -30.90 16.43
N THR A 708 8.85 -30.73 15.16
CA THR A 708 10.15 -30.21 14.70
C THR A 708 9.98 -28.84 14.05
N VAL A 709 11.06 -28.10 13.91
CA VAL A 709 11.09 -26.81 13.24
C VAL A 709 12.23 -26.75 12.24
N GLU A 710 12.05 -26.02 11.14
CA GLU A 710 13.12 -25.73 10.19
C GLU A 710 13.59 -24.29 10.37
N VAL A 711 14.80 -24.13 10.92
CA VAL A 711 15.38 -22.83 11.25
C VAL A 711 16.55 -22.52 10.33
N ALA A 712 16.68 -21.24 9.97
CA ALA A 712 17.92 -20.75 9.38
C ALA A 712 19.06 -20.79 10.42
N PRO A 713 20.33 -20.97 10.00
CA PRO A 713 21.45 -20.91 10.93
C PRO A 713 21.58 -19.53 11.59
N ASP A 714 22.08 -19.50 12.84
CA ASP A 714 22.21 -18.27 13.64
C ASP A 714 23.16 -17.25 13.00
N VAL A 715 22.75 -15.97 13.03
CA VAL A 715 23.57 -14.82 12.62
C VAL A 715 23.51 -13.73 13.69
N GLU A 716 24.68 -13.27 14.16
CA GLU A 716 24.73 -12.14 15.11
C GLU A 716 24.40 -10.84 14.38
N PHE A 717 23.30 -10.19 14.79
CA PHE A 717 22.98 -8.85 14.32
C PHE A 717 23.81 -7.82 15.11
N PRO A 718 24.39 -6.82 14.42
CA PRO A 718 24.99 -5.68 15.08
C PRO A 718 23.91 -4.82 15.75
N VAL A 719 24.30 -4.12 16.81
CA VAL A 719 23.45 -3.10 17.44
C VAL A 719 23.22 -1.99 16.43
N ARG A 720 21.97 -1.78 16.02
CA ARG A 720 21.58 -0.71 15.11
C ARG A 720 21.70 0.64 15.80
N GLU A 721 22.53 1.52 15.28
CA GLU A 721 22.51 2.93 15.70
C GLU A 721 21.19 3.55 15.24
N ARG A 722 20.44 4.13 16.19
CA ARG A 722 19.19 4.83 15.90
C ARG A 722 19.53 6.19 15.29
N PHE A 723 18.86 6.51 14.19
CA PHE A 723 18.88 7.87 13.67
C PHE A 723 18.21 8.78 14.69
N GLN A 724 18.94 9.80 15.14
CA GLN A 724 18.44 10.82 16.06
C GLN A 724 17.93 11.96 15.22
N ASP A 725 16.60 12.06 15.11
CA ASP A 725 15.99 13.12 14.31
C ASP A 725 16.35 14.49 14.91
N PRO A 726 16.88 15.42 14.08
CA PRO A 726 17.37 16.71 14.56
C PRO A 726 16.27 17.66 15.03
N VAL A 727 14.98 17.35 14.84
CA VAL A 727 13.87 18.15 15.39
C VAL A 727 13.87 18.14 16.92
N ILE A 728 14.31 17.05 17.56
CA ILE A 728 14.47 16.97 19.01
C ILE A 728 15.81 17.59 19.41
N LEU A 729 15.76 18.57 20.30
CA LEU A 729 16.96 19.21 20.84
C LEU A 729 17.65 18.29 21.84
N THR A 730 18.79 17.69 21.46
CA THR A 730 19.65 16.98 22.43
C THR A 730 20.33 17.95 23.40
N ASN A 731 20.62 19.17 22.94
CA ASN A 731 21.18 20.24 23.77
C ASN A 731 20.55 21.61 23.47
N GLY A 732 19.91 22.24 24.46
CA GLY A 732 19.27 23.55 24.36
C GLY A 732 17.83 23.53 24.90
N THR A 733 17.15 24.66 24.81
CA THR A 733 15.72 24.83 25.13
C THR A 733 15.01 25.56 24.01
N VAL A 734 13.68 25.50 23.98
CA VAL A 734 12.85 26.30 23.07
C VAL A 734 12.30 27.57 23.72
N ASP A 735 12.91 28.04 24.81
CA ASP A 735 12.44 29.21 25.57
C ASP A 735 12.48 30.52 24.76
N ASP A 736 13.40 30.61 23.78
CA ASP A 736 13.55 31.78 22.91
C ASP A 736 12.66 31.71 21.65
N ALA A 737 11.89 30.63 21.47
CA ALA A 737 11.03 30.45 20.30
C ALA A 737 9.90 31.50 20.26
N THR A 738 9.54 31.96 19.06
CA THR A 738 8.44 32.93 18.87
C THR A 738 7.10 32.38 19.36
N GLN A 739 6.85 31.08 19.18
CA GLN A 739 5.66 30.39 19.64
C GLN A 739 6.05 29.11 20.40
N ARG A 740 5.36 28.83 21.50
CA ARG A 740 5.61 27.69 22.37
C ARG A 740 4.33 26.89 22.60
N ILE A 741 4.29 25.65 22.13
CA ILE A 741 3.13 24.76 22.23
C ILE A 741 3.48 23.59 23.14
N ALA A 742 2.84 23.51 24.31
CA ALA A 742 3.03 22.39 25.23
C ALA A 742 2.12 21.22 24.82
N VAL A 743 2.66 20.00 24.84
CA VAL A 743 1.91 18.77 24.54
C VAL A 743 2.08 17.76 25.67
N MET A 744 0.95 17.23 26.14
CA MET A 744 0.89 16.14 27.13
C MET A 744 -0.18 15.11 26.74
N ASN A 745 -0.04 13.87 27.19
CA ASN A 745 -0.91 12.73 26.84
C ASN A 745 -0.75 11.58 27.83
N ASP A 746 -1.57 10.53 27.70
CA ASP A 746 -1.36 9.24 28.37
C ASP A 746 -1.18 9.36 29.88
N SER A 747 -2.11 10.09 30.51
CA SER A 747 -2.24 10.09 31.96
C SER A 747 -3.02 8.87 32.44
N GLN A 748 -4.12 8.53 31.76
CA GLN A 748 -4.96 7.35 32.01
C GLN A 748 -5.39 7.19 33.49
N PHE A 749 -5.99 8.23 34.08
CA PHE A 749 -6.62 8.10 35.40
C PHE A 749 -8.11 7.72 35.31
N VAL A 750 -8.64 7.19 36.41
CA VAL A 750 -10.07 6.88 36.56
C VAL A 750 -10.74 7.74 37.63
N GLY A 751 -11.97 8.18 37.37
CA GLY A 751 -12.82 8.99 38.23
C GLY A 751 -13.17 8.33 39.57
N ARG A 752 -13.18 6.99 39.59
CA ARG A 752 -13.44 6.21 40.82
C ARG A 752 -12.28 6.21 41.83
N ASP A 753 -11.08 6.64 41.43
CA ASP A 753 -9.91 6.75 42.32
C ASP A 753 -9.22 8.13 42.19
N PRO A 754 -9.89 9.22 42.63
CA PRO A 754 -9.44 10.59 42.40
C PRO A 754 -8.18 10.99 43.19
N ASP A 755 -7.75 10.18 44.15
CA ASP A 755 -6.57 10.44 45.00
C ASP A 755 -5.37 9.55 44.61
N SER A 756 -5.44 8.84 43.48
CA SER A 756 -4.39 7.93 43.00
C SER A 756 -3.08 8.65 42.63
N ASP A 757 -1.98 7.89 42.65
CA ASP A 757 -0.66 8.38 42.24
C ASP A 757 -0.65 8.89 40.79
N ILE A 758 -1.46 8.29 39.91
CA ILE A 758 -1.63 8.70 38.52
C ILE A 758 -2.27 10.10 38.43
N VAL A 759 -3.31 10.39 39.24
CA VAL A 759 -3.90 11.73 39.30
C VAL A 759 -2.89 12.76 39.81
N GLN A 760 -2.07 12.40 40.82
CA GLN A 760 -1.01 13.29 41.30
C GLN A 760 0.08 13.53 40.24
N ALA A 761 0.43 12.50 39.48
CA ALA A 761 1.35 12.58 38.35
C ALA A 761 0.82 13.52 37.25
N ALA A 762 -0.45 13.40 36.85
CA ALA A 762 -1.10 14.28 35.89
C ALA A 762 -1.10 15.75 36.37
N ARG A 763 -1.47 16.00 37.63
CA ARG A 763 -1.44 17.34 38.23
C ARG A 763 -0.03 17.93 38.31
N ARG A 764 0.97 17.10 38.61
CA ARG A 764 2.38 17.54 38.60
C ARG A 764 2.76 18.03 37.20
N THR A 765 2.48 17.25 36.16
CA THR A 765 2.79 17.63 34.77
C THR A 765 2.07 18.92 34.37
N LEU A 766 0.78 19.08 34.69
CA LEU A 766 0.05 20.33 34.45
C LEU A 766 0.69 21.53 35.14
N ARG A 767 1.15 21.39 36.39
CA ARG A 767 1.84 22.48 37.11
C ARG A 767 3.20 22.83 36.52
N GLU A 768 3.94 21.83 36.02
CA GLU A 768 5.19 22.05 35.29
C GLU A 768 4.93 22.85 34.00
N ILE A 769 3.89 22.48 33.24
CA ILE A 769 3.46 23.20 32.02
C ILE A 769 3.01 24.63 32.35
N VAL A 770 2.20 24.83 33.39
CA VAL A 770 1.77 26.17 33.85
C VAL A 770 2.97 27.02 34.25
N ALA A 771 3.99 26.43 34.89
CA ALA A 771 5.21 27.15 35.24
C ALA A 771 6.07 27.51 34.01
N ALA A 772 5.98 26.74 32.93
CA ALA A 772 6.66 27.01 31.67
C ALA A 772 5.98 28.10 30.83
N ASP A 773 4.70 28.42 31.09
CA ASP A 773 3.93 29.50 30.45
C ASP A 773 3.93 29.44 28.90
N PRO A 774 3.38 28.37 28.28
CA PRO A 774 3.28 28.24 26.83
C PRO A 774 2.23 29.19 26.22
N ASP A 775 2.24 29.33 24.89
CA ASP A 775 1.19 30.04 24.15
C ASP A 775 -0.08 29.19 23.98
N VAL A 776 0.05 27.85 23.89
CA VAL A 776 -1.06 26.90 23.81
C VAL A 776 -0.68 25.59 24.51
N LEU A 777 -1.65 24.92 25.14
CA LEU A 777 -1.54 23.54 25.62
C LEU A 777 -2.43 22.58 24.80
N ILE A 778 -1.86 21.49 24.30
CA ILE A 778 -2.61 20.38 23.68
C ILE A 778 -2.53 19.16 24.60
N ILE A 779 -3.68 18.70 25.09
CA ILE A 779 -3.84 17.41 25.77
C ILE A 779 -4.19 16.40 24.69
N ASN A 780 -3.19 15.67 24.19
CA ASN A 780 -3.30 14.82 23.00
C ASN A 780 -3.71 13.39 23.36
N GLY A 781 -4.92 13.22 23.90
CA GLY A 781 -5.54 11.92 24.18
C GLY A 781 -5.08 11.22 25.45
N ASP A 782 -5.86 10.21 25.83
CA ASP A 782 -5.64 9.30 26.95
C ASP A 782 -5.39 10.01 28.29
N PHE A 783 -6.15 11.09 28.54
CA PHE A 783 -6.09 11.76 29.84
C PHE A 783 -6.86 10.92 30.88
N VAL A 784 -7.99 10.34 30.47
CA VAL A 784 -8.76 9.35 31.25
C VAL A 784 -8.48 7.93 30.76
N ASP A 785 -8.95 6.90 31.48
CA ASP A 785 -8.68 5.49 31.17
C ASP A 785 -9.90 4.71 30.61
N GLU A 786 -11.12 4.93 31.14
CA GLU A 786 -12.27 4.04 30.88
C GLU A 786 -13.49 4.73 30.24
N ALA A 787 -13.32 5.95 29.72
CA ALA A 787 -14.38 6.73 29.07
C ALA A 787 -15.70 6.85 29.87
N ALA A 788 -15.65 6.68 31.20
CA ALA A 788 -16.84 6.76 32.03
C ALA A 788 -17.20 8.24 32.28
N PRO A 789 -18.50 8.60 32.41
CA PRO A 789 -18.88 9.98 32.72
C PRO A 789 -18.23 10.55 33.99
N GLU A 790 -17.97 9.69 34.99
CA GLU A 790 -17.23 10.06 36.19
C GLU A 790 -15.75 10.38 35.95
N ASP A 791 -15.12 9.77 34.94
CA ASP A 791 -13.74 10.04 34.57
C ASP A 791 -13.64 11.43 33.94
N PHE A 792 -14.54 11.76 33.00
CA PHE A 792 -14.62 13.08 32.37
C PHE A 792 -14.96 14.19 33.38
N ALA A 793 -15.86 13.92 34.32
CA ALA A 793 -16.16 14.87 35.40
C ALA A 793 -14.96 15.11 36.34
N LEU A 794 -14.10 14.10 36.54
CA LEU A 794 -12.84 14.27 37.27
C LEU A 794 -11.83 15.06 36.42
N ALA A 795 -11.68 14.74 35.14
CA ALA A 795 -10.83 15.45 34.20
C ALA A 795 -11.17 16.94 34.17
N ARG A 796 -12.45 17.29 33.99
CA ARG A 796 -12.93 18.69 34.03
C ARG A 796 -12.51 19.39 35.31
N ARG A 797 -12.69 18.75 36.46
CA ARG A 797 -12.31 19.32 37.75
C ARG A 797 -10.81 19.56 37.86
N ILE A 798 -9.98 18.61 37.43
CA ILE A 798 -8.52 18.76 37.44
C ILE A 798 -8.11 19.95 36.56
N LEU A 799 -8.67 20.04 35.34
CA LEU A 799 -8.36 21.13 34.41
C LEU A 799 -8.84 22.48 34.94
N ASP A 800 -10.04 22.57 35.53
CA ASP A 800 -10.53 23.81 36.16
C ASP A 800 -9.63 24.25 37.33
N GLU A 801 -9.11 23.31 38.12
CA GLU A 801 -8.26 23.60 39.28
C GLU A 801 -6.82 23.98 38.92
N GLU A 802 -6.22 23.30 37.94
CA GLU A 802 -4.80 23.53 37.57
C GLU A 802 -4.65 24.57 36.44
N LEU A 803 -5.64 24.71 35.55
CA LEU A 803 -5.60 25.62 34.38
C LEU A 803 -6.57 26.81 34.50
N GLY A 804 -7.42 26.89 35.52
CA GLY A 804 -8.47 27.92 35.60
C GLY A 804 -8.00 29.38 35.65
N ASP A 805 -6.75 29.62 36.06
CA ASP A 805 -6.15 30.96 36.20
C ASP A 805 -5.11 31.30 35.11
N VAL A 806 -4.92 30.42 34.10
CA VAL A 806 -3.92 30.62 33.04
C VAL A 806 -4.41 31.57 31.95
N SER A 807 -3.47 32.22 31.23
CA SER A 807 -3.78 33.13 30.12
C SER A 807 -3.78 32.48 28.74
N PHE A 808 -3.20 31.29 28.60
CA PHE A 808 -3.13 30.56 27.33
C PHE A 808 -4.34 29.62 27.12
N PRO A 809 -4.81 29.43 25.88
CA PRO A 809 -5.83 28.43 25.57
C PRO A 809 -5.28 27.00 25.69
N TRP A 810 -6.20 26.05 25.91
CA TRP A 810 -5.90 24.63 25.86
C TRP A 810 -6.95 23.86 25.07
N TYR A 811 -6.53 22.78 24.42
CA TYR A 811 -7.36 21.89 23.61
C TYR A 811 -7.17 20.45 24.08
N TYR A 812 -8.27 19.69 24.17
CA TYR A 812 -8.24 18.28 24.54
C TYR A 812 -8.67 17.46 23.33
N VAL A 813 -7.74 16.70 22.76
CA VAL A 813 -7.96 15.79 21.63
C VAL A 813 -8.27 14.41 22.18
N PRO A 814 -9.30 13.69 21.71
CA PRO A 814 -9.61 12.35 22.20
C PRO A 814 -8.60 11.30 21.69
N GLY A 815 -8.18 10.40 22.59
CA GLY A 815 -7.47 9.16 22.34
C GLY A 815 -8.37 7.94 22.51
N ASN A 816 -7.82 6.73 22.36
CA ASN A 816 -8.62 5.50 22.44
C ASN A 816 -9.17 5.25 23.84
N HIS A 817 -8.57 5.79 24.90
CA HIS A 817 -9.12 5.68 26.25
C HIS A 817 -10.29 6.63 26.53
N GLU A 818 -10.51 7.63 25.68
CA GLU A 818 -11.74 8.43 25.68
C GLU A 818 -12.95 7.70 25.08
N ILE A 819 -12.74 6.52 24.46
CA ILE A 819 -13.81 5.60 24.01
C ILE A 819 -13.69 4.19 24.61
N GLN A 820 -12.72 3.96 25.50
CA GLN A 820 -12.45 2.64 26.06
C GLN A 820 -13.50 2.28 27.11
N GLY A 821 -14.55 1.57 26.70
CA GLY A 821 -15.62 1.14 27.61
C GLY A 821 -16.81 2.09 27.69
N GLY A 822 -16.77 3.22 26.98
CA GLY A 822 -17.85 4.20 26.85
C GLY A 822 -17.93 4.77 25.43
N PRO A 823 -19.08 5.33 25.03
CA PRO A 823 -19.24 5.94 23.71
C PRO A 823 -18.59 7.35 23.69
N ILE A 824 -18.11 7.80 22.52
CA ILE A 824 -17.43 9.10 22.34
C ILE A 824 -18.33 10.29 22.75
N GLU A 825 -19.65 10.12 22.72
CA GLU A 825 -20.62 11.10 23.17
C GLU A 825 -20.40 11.54 24.63
N ASN A 826 -19.85 10.67 25.49
CA ASN A 826 -19.51 11.07 26.86
C ASN A 826 -18.43 12.15 26.88
N PHE A 827 -17.43 12.06 26.00
CA PHE A 827 -16.41 13.09 25.83
C PHE A 827 -17.03 14.37 25.24
N ILE A 828 -17.84 14.22 24.19
CA ILE A 828 -18.46 15.36 23.48
C ILE A 828 -19.38 16.15 24.40
N ASP A 829 -20.15 15.48 25.25
CA ASP A 829 -21.07 16.12 26.19
C ASP A 829 -20.33 16.99 27.24
N GLU A 830 -19.09 16.64 27.60
CA GLU A 830 -18.30 17.37 28.61
C GLU A 830 -17.34 18.41 27.99
N PHE A 831 -16.69 18.07 26.87
CA PHE A 831 -15.60 18.85 26.27
C PHE A 831 -15.92 19.47 24.91
N GLY A 832 -16.94 18.99 24.20
CA GLY A 832 -17.38 19.54 22.91
C GLY A 832 -16.83 18.81 21.70
N ASP A 833 -16.49 19.56 20.65
CA ASP A 833 -16.06 18.99 19.36
C ASP A 833 -14.76 18.17 19.52
N THR A 834 -14.63 17.10 18.72
CA THR A 834 -13.48 16.18 18.73
C THR A 834 -12.36 16.62 17.78
N GLN A 835 -12.61 17.67 17.00
CA GLN A 835 -11.70 18.27 16.03
C GLN A 835 -11.76 19.80 16.13
N HIS A 836 -10.61 20.44 15.95
CA HIS A 836 -10.45 21.89 15.93
C HIS A 836 -9.47 22.31 14.83
N VAL A 837 -9.73 23.46 14.23
CA VAL A 837 -8.81 24.17 13.32
C VAL A 837 -8.67 25.59 13.83
N PHE A 838 -7.45 26.03 14.12
CA PHE A 838 -7.21 27.39 14.64
C PHE A 838 -5.83 27.93 14.25
N ASP A 839 -5.76 29.25 14.06
CA ASP A 839 -4.51 29.97 13.76
C ASP A 839 -3.85 30.42 15.08
N LEU A 840 -2.57 30.09 15.24
CA LEU A 840 -1.68 30.63 16.24
C LEU A 840 -0.67 31.55 15.54
N ASP A 841 -0.99 32.83 15.40
CA ASP A 841 -0.18 33.89 14.79
C ASP A 841 0.61 33.45 13.53
N GLY A 842 -0.07 32.80 12.59
CA GLY A 842 0.48 32.30 11.32
C GLY A 842 0.83 30.80 11.30
N THR A 843 0.66 30.08 12.40
CA THR A 843 0.74 28.60 12.44
C THR A 843 -0.67 28.04 12.50
N ASN A 844 -1.14 27.35 11.45
CA ASN A 844 -2.45 26.74 11.47
C ASN A 844 -2.38 25.37 12.19
N VAL A 845 -3.10 25.22 13.29
CA VAL A 845 -3.12 23.99 14.10
C VAL A 845 -4.43 23.24 13.82
N ILE A 846 -4.30 21.96 13.47
CA ILE A 846 -5.41 21.06 13.12
C ILE A 846 -5.38 19.86 14.05
N THR A 847 -6.46 19.60 14.80
CA THR A 847 -6.55 18.40 15.64
C THR A 847 -7.40 17.32 14.96
N LEU A 848 -7.00 16.06 15.06
CA LEU A 848 -7.69 14.92 14.45
C LEU A 848 -8.19 13.94 15.52
N ASN A 849 -9.42 13.45 15.34
CA ASN A 849 -9.97 12.39 16.18
C ASN A 849 -9.49 11.04 15.66
N THR A 850 -8.42 10.55 16.28
CA THR A 850 -7.83 9.22 16.00
C THR A 850 -8.20 8.18 17.06
N ALA A 851 -9.16 8.45 17.95
CA ALA A 851 -9.50 7.58 19.08
C ALA A 851 -9.82 6.13 18.67
N TYR A 852 -10.27 5.90 17.45
CA TYR A 852 -10.61 4.59 16.90
C TYR A 852 -9.43 3.83 16.30
N GLY A 853 -8.22 4.40 16.34
CA GLY A 853 -7.05 3.88 15.62
C GLY A 853 -7.14 4.05 14.10
N THR A 854 -8.06 4.89 13.62
CA THR A 854 -8.33 5.15 12.20
C THR A 854 -8.93 6.55 12.04
N LEU A 855 -8.73 7.16 10.88
CA LEU A 855 -9.34 8.45 10.52
C LEU A 855 -10.81 8.29 10.10
N ARG A 856 -11.22 7.12 9.59
CA ARG A 856 -12.55 6.88 8.99
C ARG A 856 -13.55 6.18 9.91
N ALA A 857 -13.60 6.49 11.19
CA ALA A 857 -14.44 5.78 12.18
C ALA A 857 -15.97 5.75 11.89
N GLY A 858 -16.43 6.31 10.77
CA GLY A 858 -17.79 6.33 10.27
C GLY A 858 -18.59 7.50 10.83
N GLY A 859 -19.73 7.83 10.21
CA GLY A 859 -20.57 8.93 10.70
C GLY A 859 -19.89 10.30 10.57
N ARG A 860 -19.90 11.11 11.64
CA ARG A 860 -19.31 12.46 11.64
C ARG A 860 -17.79 12.43 11.54
N GLU A 861 -17.18 11.31 11.89
CA GLU A 861 -15.74 11.13 11.94
C GLU A 861 -15.15 10.95 10.53
N PHE A 862 -15.93 10.60 9.51
CA PHE A 862 -15.46 10.61 8.12
C PHE A 862 -15.24 12.04 7.60
N ASP A 863 -16.14 12.97 7.96
CA ASP A 863 -16.08 14.39 7.57
C ASP A 863 -14.73 15.04 7.92
N GLN A 864 -14.06 14.56 8.99
CA GLN A 864 -12.79 15.12 9.44
C GLN A 864 -11.67 15.02 8.38
N ILE A 865 -11.74 14.01 7.50
CA ILE A 865 -10.77 13.81 6.43
C ILE A 865 -10.94 14.89 5.35
N ALA A 866 -12.19 15.21 5.00
CA ALA A 866 -12.49 16.31 4.09
C ALA A 866 -12.10 17.66 4.69
N VAL A 867 -12.38 17.88 5.98
CA VAL A 867 -11.95 19.08 6.71
C VAL A 867 -10.43 19.21 6.74
N LEU A 868 -9.70 18.10 6.93
CA LEU A 868 -8.24 18.10 6.87
C LEU A 868 -7.75 18.54 5.48
N ARG A 869 -8.30 17.97 4.40
CA ARG A 869 -7.91 18.35 3.03
C ARG A 869 -8.18 19.83 2.76
N GLU A 870 -9.39 20.30 3.08
CA GLU A 870 -9.78 21.70 2.90
C GLU A 870 -8.87 22.64 3.70
N ALA A 871 -8.56 22.31 4.97
CA ALA A 871 -7.68 23.11 5.81
C ALA A 871 -6.24 23.21 5.27
N LEU A 872 -5.72 22.14 4.67
CA LEU A 872 -4.42 22.16 3.99
C LEU A 872 -4.45 23.03 2.73
N ASP A 873 -5.50 22.94 1.92
CA ASP A 873 -5.67 23.74 0.70
C ASP A 873 -5.81 25.25 1.02
N GLU A 874 -6.61 25.58 2.04
CA GLU A 874 -6.74 26.95 2.54
C GLU A 874 -5.42 27.47 3.11
N ALA A 875 -4.72 26.66 3.91
CA ALA A 875 -3.42 27.01 4.46
C ALA A 875 -2.38 27.21 3.35
N ALA A 876 -2.42 26.45 2.26
CA ALA A 876 -1.50 26.62 1.13
C ALA A 876 -1.76 27.96 0.42
N ALA A 877 -3.04 28.30 0.21
CA ALA A 877 -3.46 29.52 -0.48
C ALA A 877 -3.29 30.81 0.34
N ASP A 878 -3.40 30.76 1.67
CA ASP A 878 -3.36 31.95 2.53
C ASP A 878 -1.92 32.41 2.85
N PRO A 879 -1.47 33.58 2.36
CA PRO A 879 -0.13 34.08 2.65
C PRO A 879 0.12 34.49 4.10
N SER A 880 -0.91 34.63 4.96
CA SER A 880 -0.68 34.82 6.41
C SER A 880 -0.33 33.52 7.14
N VAL A 881 -0.66 32.36 6.56
CA VAL A 881 -0.25 31.07 7.10
C VAL A 881 1.18 30.77 6.66
N THR A 882 2.01 30.49 7.65
CA THR A 882 3.44 30.20 7.54
C THR A 882 3.75 28.71 7.63
N GLY A 883 2.90 27.91 8.29
CA GLY A 883 3.06 26.46 8.38
C GLY A 883 1.84 25.80 9.04
N VAL A 884 1.83 24.47 9.05
CA VAL A 884 0.72 23.66 9.60
C VAL A 884 1.23 22.68 10.66
N LEU A 885 0.56 22.61 11.80
CA LEU A 885 0.80 21.59 12.83
C LEU A 885 -0.44 20.73 13.00
N ILE A 886 -0.30 19.42 12.81
CA ILE A 886 -1.38 18.45 13.05
C ILE A 886 -1.16 17.74 14.37
N ALA A 887 -2.22 17.60 15.17
CA ALA A 887 -2.20 16.83 16.41
C ALA A 887 -3.28 15.73 16.39
N GLY A 888 -2.88 14.48 16.50
CA GLY A 888 -3.78 13.34 16.68
C GLY A 888 -3.16 12.32 17.62
N HIS A 889 -3.97 11.65 18.45
CA HIS A 889 -3.45 10.74 19.47
C HIS A 889 -2.62 9.57 18.90
N HIS A 890 -3.11 8.88 17.87
CA HIS A 890 -2.37 7.78 17.24
C HIS A 890 -1.36 8.33 16.22
N PRO A 891 -0.08 7.92 16.29
CA PRO A 891 0.89 8.22 15.24
C PRO A 891 0.59 7.44 13.95
N PRO A 892 0.97 7.97 12.77
CA PRO A 892 0.96 7.20 11.53
C PRO A 892 1.89 6.00 11.60
N ASN A 893 3.03 6.09 12.30
CA ASN A 893 3.96 4.98 12.52
C ASN A 893 4.35 4.91 13.99
N ASP A 894 4.23 3.73 14.60
CA ASP A 894 4.72 3.48 15.95
C ASP A 894 6.23 3.18 15.86
N PRO A 895 7.08 3.91 16.60
CA PRO A 895 8.54 3.76 16.54
C PRO A 895 9.05 2.49 17.23
N LEU A 896 8.18 1.77 17.96
CA LEU A 896 8.51 0.49 18.56
C LEU A 896 8.40 -0.65 17.54
N PRO A 897 9.25 -1.69 17.66
CA PRO A 897 9.21 -2.84 16.74
C PRO A 897 7.83 -3.51 16.64
N THR A 898 7.00 -3.40 17.68
CA THR A 898 5.64 -3.95 17.73
C THR A 898 4.67 -3.32 16.74
N ALA A 899 4.86 -2.05 16.39
CA ALA A 899 3.93 -1.28 15.57
C ALA A 899 2.45 -1.31 16.05
N ASN A 900 2.20 -1.55 17.35
CA ASN A 900 0.85 -1.79 17.90
C ASN A 900 0.07 -0.50 18.19
N SER A 901 0.77 0.63 18.22
CA SER A 901 0.25 1.91 18.70
C SER A 901 0.14 2.93 17.58
N GLN A 902 -0.10 2.50 16.34
CA GLN A 902 -0.19 3.37 15.16
C GLN A 902 -1.58 3.33 14.53
N LEU A 903 -1.82 4.17 13.52
CA LEU A 903 -3.01 4.05 12.68
C LEU A 903 -3.10 2.62 12.10
N ALA A 904 -4.20 1.95 12.41
CA ALA A 904 -4.43 0.55 12.07
C ALA A 904 -4.58 0.36 10.54
N ASP A 905 -5.20 1.33 9.87
CA ASP A 905 -5.26 1.38 8.41
C ASP A 905 -3.98 2.00 7.86
N ARG A 906 -3.08 1.15 7.34
CA ARG A 906 -1.79 1.59 6.79
C ARG A 906 -1.93 2.54 5.60
N ARG A 907 -3.03 2.48 4.85
CA ARG A 907 -3.25 3.40 3.74
C ARG A 907 -3.65 4.79 4.22
N GLU A 908 -4.35 4.90 5.34
CA GLU A 908 -4.63 6.21 5.95
C GLU A 908 -3.33 6.89 6.41
N ALA A 909 -2.39 6.11 6.98
CA ALA A 909 -1.07 6.61 7.33
C ALA A 909 -0.31 7.13 6.11
N VAL A 910 -0.28 6.36 5.02
CA VAL A 910 0.38 6.78 3.75
C VAL A 910 -0.32 7.99 3.14
N MET A 911 -1.65 8.06 3.16
CA MET A 911 -2.42 9.21 2.69
C MET A 911 -2.07 10.47 3.46
N LEU A 912 -2.05 10.41 4.79
CA LEU A 912 -1.68 11.52 5.65
C LEU A 912 -0.23 11.97 5.40
N GLU A 913 0.71 11.02 5.31
CA GLU A 913 2.11 11.31 4.99
C GLU A 913 2.27 12.01 3.66
N ARG A 914 1.59 11.49 2.63
CA ARG A 914 1.59 12.05 1.29
C ARG A 914 1.01 13.45 1.26
N TRP A 915 -0.15 13.69 1.88
CA TRP A 915 -0.77 15.01 1.87
C TRP A 915 0.09 16.07 2.56
N LEU A 916 0.80 15.72 3.65
CA LEU A 916 1.69 16.67 4.31
C LEU A 916 2.96 16.93 3.49
N ALA A 917 3.50 15.90 2.84
CA ALA A 917 4.62 16.04 1.91
C ALA A 917 4.25 16.91 0.69
N ASP A 918 3.10 16.64 0.07
CA ASP A 918 2.59 17.37 -1.09
C ASP A 918 2.26 18.82 -0.71
N PHE A 919 1.59 19.05 0.42
CA PHE A 919 1.36 20.40 0.96
C PHE A 919 2.67 21.19 1.03
N ARG A 920 3.73 20.58 1.57
CA ARG A 920 5.04 21.23 1.66
C ARG A 920 5.66 21.47 0.29
N ALA A 921 5.67 20.47 -0.58
CA ALA A 921 6.26 20.55 -1.91
C ALA A 921 5.60 21.63 -2.78
N GLU A 922 4.27 21.72 -2.72
CA GLU A 922 3.48 22.63 -3.56
C GLU A 922 3.41 24.06 -2.99
N SER A 923 3.19 24.20 -1.68
CA SER A 923 3.04 25.51 -1.04
C SER A 923 4.38 26.13 -0.62
N GLY A 924 5.41 25.30 -0.44
CA GLY A 924 6.68 25.69 0.15
C GLY A 924 6.63 25.94 1.67
N LYS A 925 5.50 25.65 2.33
CA LYS A 925 5.30 25.87 3.77
C LYS A 925 5.58 24.58 4.56
N PRO A 926 6.22 24.66 5.73
CA PRO A 926 6.45 23.50 6.58
C PRO A 926 5.14 22.93 7.16
N ALA A 927 5.16 21.63 7.41
CA ALA A 927 4.12 20.90 8.13
C ALA A 927 4.77 19.98 9.18
N ALA A 928 4.02 19.63 10.23
CA ALA A 928 4.44 18.66 11.24
C ALA A 928 3.25 17.88 11.81
N TYR A 929 3.51 16.68 12.34
CA TYR A 929 2.51 15.87 13.04
C TYR A 929 2.99 15.54 14.46
N VAL A 930 2.13 15.71 15.46
CA VAL A 930 2.41 15.33 16.86
C VAL A 930 1.40 14.32 17.39
N ALA A 931 1.91 13.26 17.99
CA ALA A 931 1.16 12.10 18.47
C ALA A 931 1.50 11.70 19.91
N GLY A 932 0.70 10.80 20.47
CA GLY A 932 0.93 10.13 21.76
C GLY A 932 0.90 8.61 21.59
N HIS A 933 0.17 7.92 22.48
CA HIS A 933 -0.25 6.51 22.39
C HIS A 933 0.86 5.44 22.52
N ALA A 934 1.98 5.57 21.80
CA ALA A 934 3.06 4.56 21.80
C ALA A 934 3.85 4.50 23.12
N GLY A 935 3.65 5.47 24.01
CA GLY A 935 4.24 5.50 25.35
C GLY A 935 5.76 5.62 25.41
N VAL A 936 6.35 6.19 24.35
CA VAL A 936 7.77 6.55 24.26
C VAL A 936 7.93 7.91 23.60
N PHE A 937 8.97 8.66 23.99
CA PHE A 937 9.40 9.84 23.26
C PHE A 937 10.15 9.44 21.99
N HIS A 938 9.76 9.99 20.84
CA HIS A 938 10.43 9.72 19.57
C HIS A 938 10.16 10.86 18.57
N ALA A 939 11.02 10.96 17.56
CA ALA A 939 10.72 11.72 16.36
C ALA A 939 11.34 11.05 15.14
N SER A 940 10.67 11.17 14.01
CA SER A 940 11.16 10.78 12.69
C SER A 940 10.62 11.71 11.62
N SER A 941 11.44 12.01 10.62
CA SER A 941 11.02 12.81 9.46
C SER A 941 10.81 11.93 8.24
N VAL A 942 9.69 12.15 7.54
CA VAL A 942 9.31 11.46 6.30
C VAL A 942 9.03 12.52 5.25
N GLU A 943 9.77 12.49 4.14
CA GLU A 943 9.63 13.48 3.06
C GLU A 943 9.74 14.93 3.60
N GLY A 944 10.60 15.12 4.61
CA GLY A 944 10.80 16.42 5.22
C GLY A 944 9.69 16.88 6.20
N VAL A 945 8.72 16.03 6.51
CA VAL A 945 7.70 16.31 7.52
C VAL A 945 8.11 15.60 8.83
N PRO A 946 8.33 16.32 9.94
CA PRO A 946 8.59 15.70 11.23
C PRO A 946 7.31 15.13 11.86
N TYR A 947 7.41 13.88 12.31
CA TYR A 947 6.41 13.15 13.09
C TYR A 947 6.95 12.92 14.50
N LEU A 948 6.35 13.57 15.47
CA LEU A 948 6.74 13.51 16.88
C LEU A 948 5.80 12.58 17.64
N VAL A 949 6.36 11.75 18.52
CA VAL A 949 5.62 10.94 19.47
C VAL A 949 6.00 11.40 20.87
N VAL A 950 5.00 11.87 21.62
CA VAL A 950 5.12 12.33 22.99
C VAL A 950 4.90 11.13 23.92
N GLY A 951 5.86 10.88 24.81
CA GLY A 951 5.77 9.80 25.79
C GLY A 951 4.77 10.11 26.91
N ASN A 952 4.57 9.14 27.81
CA ASN A 952 3.49 9.22 28.80
C ASN A 952 3.69 10.35 29.83
N SER A 953 2.64 11.14 30.07
CA SER A 953 2.69 12.23 31.05
C SER A 953 2.27 11.82 32.46
N GLY A 954 1.55 10.72 32.63
CA GLY A 954 1.11 10.22 33.94
C GLY A 954 1.43 8.75 34.17
N LYS A 955 0.91 7.87 33.29
CA LYS A 955 1.12 6.42 33.35
C LYS A 955 2.59 6.05 33.09
N GLY A 956 3.01 4.88 33.56
CA GLY A 956 4.34 4.34 33.27
C GLY A 956 4.58 4.13 31.76
N PRO A 957 5.83 4.25 31.27
CA PRO A 957 6.17 4.17 29.85
C PRO A 957 6.03 2.75 29.28
N ALA A 958 6.00 2.65 27.94
CA ALA A 958 5.84 1.38 27.22
C ALA A 958 7.16 0.68 26.85
N SER A 959 8.32 1.33 27.05
CA SER A 959 9.64 0.78 26.71
C SER A 959 10.73 1.15 27.74
N THR A 960 11.98 0.79 27.45
CA THR A 960 13.15 1.17 28.24
C THR A 960 13.52 2.65 28.03
N PRO A 961 14.22 3.29 28.99
CA PRO A 961 14.65 4.68 28.85
C PRO A 961 15.52 4.96 27.60
N ASP A 962 16.40 4.03 27.23
CA ASP A 962 17.23 4.14 26.01
C ASP A 962 16.39 4.18 24.72
N ASN A 963 15.15 3.71 24.78
CA ASN A 963 14.19 3.72 23.68
C ASN A 963 13.15 4.85 23.79
N GLY A 964 13.38 5.85 24.66
CA GLY A 964 12.43 6.93 24.92
C GLY A 964 11.35 6.59 25.95
N GLY A 965 11.45 5.44 26.62
CA GLY A 965 10.50 4.97 27.62
C GLY A 965 10.72 5.59 29.01
N PHE A 966 10.24 6.81 29.19
CA PHE A 966 10.19 7.51 30.48
C PHE A 966 8.97 8.45 30.52
N THR A 967 8.64 9.00 31.69
CA THR A 967 7.52 9.92 31.85
C THR A 967 7.94 11.39 31.68
N GLY A 968 7.07 12.23 31.14
CA GLY A 968 7.37 13.63 30.89
C GLY A 968 6.33 14.32 30.01
N TRP A 969 6.75 15.39 29.35
CA TRP A 969 5.95 16.10 28.35
C TRP A 969 6.88 16.76 27.31
N MET A 970 6.31 17.36 26.27
CA MET A 970 7.10 17.98 25.20
C MET A 970 6.69 19.45 25.01
N MET A 971 7.68 20.32 24.83
CA MET A 971 7.47 21.71 24.40
C MET A 971 7.91 21.84 22.94
N LEU A 972 7.01 22.26 22.07
CA LEU A 972 7.32 22.58 20.68
C LEU A 972 7.64 24.08 20.57
N GLY A 973 8.79 24.42 20.01
CA GLY A 973 9.16 25.77 19.62
C GLY A 973 8.91 25.97 18.14
N VAL A 974 8.05 26.93 17.79
CA VAL A 974 7.72 27.28 16.40
C VAL A 974 8.20 28.70 16.08
N GLU A 975 8.78 28.86 14.89
CA GLU A 975 9.34 30.11 14.40
C GLU A 975 8.70 30.51 13.05
N PRO A 976 7.47 31.09 13.07
CA PRO A 976 6.73 31.47 11.86
C PRO A 976 7.52 32.39 10.91
N GLY A 977 8.37 33.25 11.48
CA GLY A 977 9.18 34.22 10.72
C GLY A 977 10.28 33.60 9.87
N LEU A 978 10.60 32.33 10.09
CA LEU A 978 11.63 31.59 9.37
C LEU A 978 11.06 30.67 8.27
N ALA A 979 9.74 30.59 8.13
CA ALA A 979 9.04 29.73 7.17
C ALA A 979 9.09 30.21 5.69
N GLN A 980 10.15 30.92 5.27
CA GLN A 980 10.23 31.38 3.87
C GLN A 980 10.56 30.21 2.94
N GLY A 981 9.56 29.84 2.11
CA GLY A 981 9.61 28.67 1.24
C GLY A 981 10.63 28.72 0.08
N PRO A 982 10.80 27.60 -0.64
CA PRO A 982 11.58 27.54 -1.86
C PRO A 982 11.02 28.53 -2.89
N GLY A 983 11.89 29.44 -3.35
CA GLY A 983 11.50 30.44 -4.32
C GLY A 983 10.97 29.82 -5.61
N ARG A 984 9.78 30.26 -6.06
CA ARG A 984 9.38 30.17 -7.48
C ARG A 984 10.57 30.59 -8.37
N PRO A 985 10.83 29.92 -9.51
CA PRO A 985 11.86 30.34 -10.47
C PRO A 985 11.42 31.63 -11.16
N GLY A 986 11.63 32.76 -10.49
CA GLY A 986 11.30 34.10 -10.96
C GLY A 986 12.57 34.92 -11.21
N ARG A 987 12.80 35.30 -12.48
CA ARG A 987 13.82 36.26 -12.91
C ARG A 987 13.86 37.54 -12.05
N SER A 988 14.75 37.62 -11.06
CA SER A 988 15.43 38.86 -10.68
C SER A 988 16.55 38.58 -9.69
N GLY A 989 17.76 39.00 -10.04
CA GLY A 989 18.94 38.85 -9.21
C GLY A 989 18.91 39.77 -8.00
N ASP A 990 18.71 39.18 -6.84
CA ASP A 990 19.37 39.52 -5.57
C ASP A 990 19.35 38.25 -4.70
N ALA A 991 20.54 37.83 -4.23
CA ALA A 991 20.78 36.50 -3.66
C ALA A 991 20.31 36.37 -2.19
N PRO A 992 19.45 35.38 -1.86
CA PRO A 992 19.36 34.79 -0.53
C PRO A 992 20.47 33.75 -0.31
N GLY A 993 20.70 33.37 0.95
CA GLY A 993 21.80 32.51 1.38
C GLY A 993 21.78 31.09 0.79
N ARG A 994 22.92 30.40 0.93
CA ARG A 994 23.26 29.08 0.37
C ARG A 994 22.51 27.89 1.01
N GLY A 995 21.20 27.99 1.23
CA GLY A 995 20.34 26.85 1.57
C GLY A 995 19.74 26.28 0.29
N GLY A 996 19.86 24.96 0.07
CA GLY A 996 19.15 24.26 -1.01
C GLY A 996 17.68 24.07 -0.67
N VAL A 997 16.85 23.71 -1.65
CA VAL A 997 15.38 23.52 -1.57
C VAL A 997 14.93 22.51 -0.48
N HIS A 998 15.87 21.77 0.12
CA HIS A 998 15.63 20.67 1.07
C HIS A 998 16.53 20.73 2.32
N SER A 999 17.05 21.90 2.70
CA SER A 999 18.10 21.92 3.73
C SER A 999 17.59 21.60 5.14
N ALA A 1000 18.20 20.60 5.81
CA ALA A 1000 17.90 20.26 7.21
C ALA A 1000 18.15 21.45 8.19
N GLY A 1001 18.94 22.44 7.75
CA GLY A 1001 19.14 23.71 8.46
C GLY A 1001 17.94 24.65 8.43
N GLU A 1002 17.09 24.57 7.40
CA GLU A 1002 15.84 25.34 7.27
C GLU A 1002 14.67 24.68 8.01
N GLU A 1003 14.68 23.35 8.18
CA GLU A 1003 13.65 22.65 8.98
C GLU A 1003 13.78 22.92 10.48
N ARG A 1004 15.03 22.92 10.98
CA ARG A 1004 15.35 23.48 12.31
C ARG A 1004 14.93 24.94 12.45
N ALA A 1005 14.77 25.65 11.33
CA ALA A 1005 14.41 27.05 11.36
C ALA A 1005 12.92 27.24 11.66
N TRP A 1006 12.02 26.28 11.40
CA TRP A 1006 10.59 26.43 11.73
C TRP A 1006 10.15 25.70 12.99
N LEU A 1007 10.53 24.44 13.19
CA LEU A 1007 10.11 23.64 14.36
C LEU A 1007 11.31 23.06 15.10
N SER A 1008 11.25 23.11 16.43
CA SER A 1008 12.13 22.37 17.33
C SER A 1008 11.32 21.79 18.48
N ALA A 1009 11.75 20.67 19.03
CA ALA A 1009 11.09 20.00 20.14
C ALA A 1009 12.02 19.82 21.33
N GLU A 1010 11.58 20.28 22.49
CA GLU A 1010 12.22 20.04 23.77
C GLU A 1010 11.45 18.96 24.52
N VAL A 1011 12.08 17.80 24.71
CA VAL A 1011 11.53 16.71 25.52
C VAL A 1011 11.91 16.97 26.97
N LEU A 1012 10.90 17.09 27.83
CA LEU A 1012 11.04 17.46 29.23
C LEU A 1012 10.70 16.24 30.11
N PRO A 1013 11.70 15.41 30.49
CA PRO A 1013 11.46 14.30 31.40
C PRO A 1013 10.97 14.82 32.74
N ARG A 1014 10.13 14.04 33.43
CA ARG A 1014 9.91 14.25 34.86
C ARG A 1014 11.21 13.97 35.60
N VAL A 1015 11.69 14.94 36.38
CA VAL A 1015 12.96 14.83 37.11
C VAL A 1015 12.71 14.81 38.62
N ASP A 1016 13.18 13.77 39.30
CA ASP A 1016 13.27 13.75 40.77
C ASP A 1016 14.67 14.18 41.24
N SER A 1017 15.72 13.77 40.51
CA SER A 1017 17.08 14.31 40.66
C SER A 1017 17.92 14.09 39.40
N VAL A 1018 18.94 14.94 39.19
CA VAL A 1018 19.94 14.80 38.12
C VAL A 1018 21.31 14.44 38.71
N SER A 1019 21.98 13.46 38.11
CA SER A 1019 23.35 13.07 38.40
C SER A 1019 24.25 13.34 37.19
N LEU A 1020 25.49 13.79 37.43
CA LEU A 1020 26.49 14.06 36.39
C LEU A 1020 27.79 13.33 36.72
N GLU A 1021 28.26 12.53 35.76
CA GLU A 1021 29.52 11.83 35.79
C GLU A 1021 30.48 12.37 34.71
N ALA A 1022 31.53 13.05 35.15
CA ALA A 1022 32.60 13.58 34.33
C ALA A 1022 33.97 13.35 34.99
N PRO A 1023 35.10 13.38 34.26
CA PRO A 1023 36.42 13.23 34.85
C PRO A 1023 36.78 14.40 35.76
N GLU A 1024 37.27 14.15 36.98
CA GLU A 1024 37.80 15.23 37.84
C GLU A 1024 39.03 15.91 37.24
N ARG A 1025 39.82 15.16 36.45
CA ARG A 1025 41.03 15.64 35.76
C ARG A 1025 41.15 15.04 34.37
N LEU A 1026 41.60 15.85 33.41
CA LEU A 1026 41.83 15.42 32.03
C LEU A 1026 43.12 16.04 31.48
N ALA A 1027 43.96 15.25 30.82
CA ALA A 1027 45.19 15.76 30.22
C ALA A 1027 44.87 16.60 28.97
N VAL A 1028 45.58 17.72 28.77
CA VAL A 1028 45.39 18.56 27.57
C VAL A 1028 45.59 17.74 26.29
N GLY A 1029 44.60 17.75 25.40
CA GLY A 1029 44.53 16.95 24.18
C GLY A 1029 43.91 15.56 24.35
N ALA A 1030 43.55 15.15 25.57
CA ALA A 1030 42.83 13.90 25.83
C ALA A 1030 41.31 14.12 25.82
N THR A 1031 40.60 13.05 25.47
CA THR A 1031 39.14 12.94 25.52
C THR A 1031 38.74 11.92 26.58
N ALA A 1032 37.60 12.13 27.24
CA ALA A 1032 37.02 11.21 28.21
C ALA A 1032 35.49 11.23 28.12
N PRO A 1033 34.81 10.12 28.49
CA PRO A 1033 33.36 10.08 28.50
C PRO A 1033 32.77 11.01 29.57
N VAL A 1034 31.61 11.58 29.27
CA VAL A 1034 30.74 12.30 30.19
C VAL A 1034 29.34 11.71 30.04
N ALA A 1035 28.70 11.43 31.16
CA ALA A 1035 27.33 10.94 31.19
C ALA A 1035 26.54 11.70 32.25
N ALA A 1036 25.25 11.90 32.01
CA ALA A 1036 24.32 12.37 33.03
C ALA A 1036 23.08 11.48 33.03
N THR A 1037 22.43 11.37 34.19
CA THR A 1037 21.21 10.57 34.36
C THR A 1037 20.18 11.33 35.19
N VAL A 1038 18.91 11.07 34.91
CA VAL A 1038 17.74 11.51 35.67
C VAL A 1038 17.19 10.34 36.45
N ASP A 1039 16.91 10.52 37.74
CA ASP A 1039 16.11 9.58 38.52
C ASP A 1039 14.62 9.97 38.44
N GLN A 1040 13.76 8.96 38.28
CA GLN A 1040 12.32 9.12 38.07
C GLN A 1040 11.52 7.95 38.68
N ASP A 1041 10.31 8.25 39.17
CA ASP A 1041 9.25 7.29 39.59
C ASP A 1041 9.77 6.18 40.54
N GLU A 1042 10.59 6.54 41.53
CA GLU A 1042 11.16 5.64 42.55
C GLU A 1042 11.82 4.36 42.01
N GLY A 1043 12.72 4.49 41.02
CA GLY A 1043 13.62 3.40 40.61
C GLY A 1043 14.00 3.36 39.14
N ARG A 1044 13.49 4.28 38.31
CA ARG A 1044 13.90 4.43 36.91
C ARG A 1044 15.06 5.43 36.83
N THR A 1045 16.12 5.03 36.15
CA THR A 1045 17.23 5.92 35.77
C THR A 1045 17.18 6.13 34.27
N VAL A 1046 17.02 7.38 33.84
CA VAL A 1046 16.90 7.79 32.44
C VAL A 1046 18.23 8.44 32.02
N PRO A 1047 18.89 7.98 30.94
CA PRO A 1047 20.08 8.65 30.45
C PRO A 1047 19.71 10.04 29.91
N VAL A 1048 20.56 11.04 30.20
CA VAL A 1048 20.45 12.37 29.59
C VAL A 1048 21.10 12.31 28.21
N ALA A 1049 20.37 11.70 27.28
CA ALA A 1049 20.71 11.55 25.88
C ALA A 1049 19.40 11.52 25.07
N TRP A 1050 19.50 11.70 23.76
CA TRP A 1050 18.33 11.63 22.87
C TRP A 1050 17.48 10.37 23.18
N PRO A 1051 16.16 10.48 23.31
CA PRO A 1051 15.33 11.66 22.98
C PRO A 1051 15.17 12.67 24.12
N ALA A 1052 15.77 12.49 25.30
CA ALA A 1052 15.68 13.48 26.38
C ALA A 1052 16.49 14.74 26.05
N SER A 1053 15.86 15.92 26.21
CA SER A 1053 16.53 17.21 26.04
C SER A 1053 17.23 17.66 27.33
N ALA A 1054 18.32 18.40 27.18
CA ALA A 1054 19.07 18.98 28.29
C ALA A 1054 19.75 20.28 27.89
N GLU A 1055 20.05 21.13 28.86
CA GLU A 1055 20.91 22.29 28.65
C GLU A 1055 22.29 22.02 29.26
N TRP A 1056 23.30 21.77 28.42
CA TRP A 1056 24.69 21.70 28.84
C TRP A 1056 25.32 23.08 28.80
N SER A 1057 25.91 23.49 29.92
CA SER A 1057 26.54 24.79 30.04
C SER A 1057 27.70 24.76 31.01
N GLY A 1058 28.47 25.84 31.10
CA GLY A 1058 29.55 25.87 32.07
C GLY A 1058 30.55 27.01 31.94
N ARG A 1059 31.27 27.26 33.04
CA ARG A 1059 32.38 28.21 33.01
C ARG A 1059 33.61 27.51 32.46
N GLY A 1060 34.15 28.03 31.35
CA GLY A 1060 35.33 27.44 30.69
C GLY A 1060 34.99 26.15 29.94
N VAL A 1061 33.73 25.96 29.57
CA VAL A 1061 33.23 24.85 28.76
C VAL A 1061 32.76 25.44 27.43
N HIS A 1062 33.20 24.85 26.34
CA HIS A 1062 32.59 25.02 25.02
C HIS A 1062 31.66 23.83 24.76
N ILE A 1063 30.48 24.06 24.18
CA ILE A 1063 29.58 22.99 23.75
C ILE A 1063 29.69 22.94 22.22
N GLY A 1064 30.08 21.78 21.70
CA GLY A 1064 30.39 21.59 20.28
C GLY A 1064 31.86 21.30 20.02
N ALA A 1065 32.26 21.48 18.76
CA ALA A 1065 33.54 21.03 18.25
C ALA A 1065 34.74 21.75 18.93
N PRO A 1066 35.80 21.03 19.34
CA PRO A 1066 37.00 21.60 19.96
C PRO A 1066 37.63 22.78 19.21
N GLU A 1067 37.55 22.78 17.88
CA GLU A 1067 38.07 23.80 16.96
C GLU A 1067 37.33 25.15 17.05
N ASP A 1068 36.05 25.15 17.40
CA ASP A 1068 35.21 26.34 17.50
C ASP A 1068 35.29 26.99 18.89
N ALA A 1069 35.99 26.35 19.82
CA ALA A 1069 36.12 26.80 21.19
C ALA A 1069 36.89 28.14 21.31
N ALA A 1070 36.36 29.05 22.13
CA ALA A 1070 36.98 30.34 22.35
C ALA A 1070 38.29 30.20 23.13
N PRO A 1071 39.23 31.17 23.05
CA PRO A 1071 40.50 31.12 23.78
C PRO A 1071 40.40 31.02 25.31
N ARG A 1072 39.22 31.24 25.88
CA ARG A 1072 38.93 31.14 27.31
C ARG A 1072 38.44 29.76 27.74
N ASP A 1073 38.06 28.90 26.80
CA ASP A 1073 37.45 27.60 27.08
C ASP A 1073 38.54 26.58 27.40
N VAL A 1074 38.30 25.82 28.47
CA VAL A 1074 39.25 24.89 29.07
C VAL A 1074 38.99 23.47 28.54
N VAL A 1075 37.72 23.13 28.35
CA VAL A 1075 37.25 21.87 27.79
C VAL A 1075 36.20 22.15 26.70
N ALA A 1076 36.06 21.25 25.74
CA ALA A 1076 34.93 21.18 24.82
C ALA A 1076 34.12 19.91 25.15
N LEU A 1077 32.80 20.02 25.24
CA LEU A 1077 31.87 18.90 25.38
C LEU A 1077 31.12 18.72 24.08
N ASP A 1078 31.10 17.49 23.58
CA ASP A 1078 30.12 17.01 22.61
C ASP A 1078 29.02 16.26 23.37
N PRO A 1079 27.82 16.85 23.56
CA PRO A 1079 26.73 16.20 24.28
C PRO A 1079 26.18 14.99 23.55
N GLN A 1080 26.23 14.97 22.21
CA GLN A 1080 25.69 13.89 21.41
C GLN A 1080 26.59 12.65 21.47
N ALA A 1081 27.90 12.85 21.37
CA ALA A 1081 28.87 11.78 21.55
C ALA A 1081 29.10 11.41 23.04
N GLY A 1082 28.64 12.22 23.99
CA GLY A 1082 28.94 12.07 25.40
C GLY A 1082 30.45 12.17 25.69
N THR A 1083 31.17 13.05 24.99
CA THR A 1083 32.63 13.14 25.10
C THR A 1083 33.13 14.53 25.46
N LEU A 1084 34.08 14.59 26.39
CA LEU A 1084 34.72 15.82 26.83
C LEU A 1084 36.20 15.83 26.46
N THR A 1085 36.63 16.86 25.73
CA THR A 1085 38.01 17.07 25.30
C THR A 1085 38.67 18.23 26.05
N ALA A 1086 39.83 17.98 26.65
CA ALA A 1086 40.60 19.04 27.31
C ALA A 1086 41.40 19.87 26.30
N LEU A 1087 41.13 21.17 26.22
CA LEU A 1087 41.72 22.07 25.23
C LEU A 1087 43.01 22.73 25.72
N ARG A 1088 43.05 23.11 27.00
CA ARG A 1088 44.19 23.83 27.60
C ARG A 1088 44.23 23.69 29.11
N ASN A 1089 45.34 24.08 29.73
CA ASN A 1089 45.46 24.04 31.20
C ASN A 1089 44.44 25.01 31.85
N GLY A 1090 43.62 24.51 32.78
CA GLY A 1090 42.62 25.33 33.46
C GLY A 1090 41.65 24.52 34.31
N VAL A 1091 40.63 25.20 34.83
CA VAL A 1091 39.52 24.59 35.56
C VAL A 1091 38.22 24.96 34.87
N ALA A 1092 37.48 23.95 34.43
CA ALA A 1092 36.13 24.08 33.90
C ALA A 1092 35.09 23.69 34.96
N ARG A 1093 33.92 24.32 34.93
CA ARG A 1093 32.74 23.87 35.66
C ARG A 1093 31.68 23.49 34.65
N LEU A 1094 31.43 22.19 34.51
CA LEU A 1094 30.42 21.62 33.63
C LEU A 1094 29.09 21.49 34.39
N THR A 1095 28.00 21.95 33.79
CA THR A 1095 26.64 21.87 34.32
C THR A 1095 25.73 21.25 33.28
N VAL A 1096 24.84 20.39 33.72
CA VAL A 1096 23.73 19.88 32.92
C VAL A 1096 22.43 20.25 33.65
N THR A 1097 21.49 20.83 32.93
CA THR A 1097 20.13 21.13 33.42
C THR A 1097 19.14 20.29 32.63
N VAL A 1098 18.20 19.62 33.32
CA VAL A 1098 17.12 18.86 32.70
C VAL A 1098 15.82 19.25 33.40
N ASN A 1099 14.84 19.76 32.64
CA ASN A 1099 13.54 20.23 33.15
C ASN A 1099 13.67 21.06 34.46
N GLY A 1100 14.57 22.06 34.45
CA GLY A 1100 14.82 22.97 35.56
C GLY A 1100 15.75 22.47 36.69
N GLU A 1101 16.04 21.18 36.76
CA GLU A 1101 16.94 20.58 37.77
C GLU A 1101 18.38 20.46 37.23
N ALA A 1102 19.39 20.79 38.05
CA ALA A 1102 20.77 20.91 37.57
C ALA A 1102 21.80 20.14 38.40
N ALA A 1103 22.78 19.54 37.71
CA ALA A 1103 23.97 18.93 38.31
C ALA A 1103 25.24 19.61 37.79
N THR A 1104 26.21 19.89 38.67
CA THR A 1104 27.47 20.57 38.30
C THR A 1104 28.69 19.78 38.77
N GLN A 1105 29.67 19.60 37.88
CA GLN A 1105 30.96 19.01 38.19
C GLN A 1105 32.13 19.91 37.77
N THR A 1106 33.23 19.86 38.55
CA THR A 1106 34.47 20.60 38.23
C THR A 1106 35.47 19.68 37.56
N VAL A 1107 36.00 20.10 36.40
CA VAL A 1107 37.01 19.37 35.63
C VAL A 1107 38.30 20.17 35.58
N VAL A 1108 39.42 19.58 35.99
CA VAL A 1108 40.76 20.20 35.91
C VAL A 1108 41.48 19.69 34.67
N ALA A 1109 41.63 20.53 33.66
CA ALA A 1109 42.45 20.22 32.49
C ALA A 1109 43.91 20.58 32.76
N GLY A 1110 44.83 19.61 32.67
CA GLY A 1110 46.26 19.89 32.87
C GLY A 1110 47.15 18.65 32.93
N ARG A 1111 48.47 18.84 33.12
CA ARG A 1111 49.40 17.71 33.30
C ARG A 1111 49.06 16.99 34.62
N GLY A 1112 48.82 15.68 34.53
CA GLY A 1112 48.42 14.79 35.63
C GLY A 1112 49.28 14.91 36.88
#